data_AF-A0A5P2ANE5-F1
#
_entry.id   AF-A0A5P2ANE5-F1
#
_cell.length_a   1.000
_cell.length_b   1.000
_cell.length_c   1.000
_cell.angle_alpha   90.00
_cell.angle_beta   90.00
_cell.angle_gamma   90.00
#
_symmetry.space_group_name_H-M   'P 1'
#
loop_
_entity.id
_entity.type
_entity.pdbx_description
1 polymer ?
#
loop_
_entity_poly.entity_id
_entity_poly.type
_entity_poly.pdbx_seq_one_letter_code
_entity_poly.pdbx_strand_id
1 'polypeptide(L)'
;MLTGIEEVDWASLGHAYGPADDVPALLRGLASADPSERETALDGMYGAVHHQGDVYDSTLACIPFLIELVADPAVQDRGGIVELLTSIGGIELDDDEELDEFDPDDEEFIPAANYAMAAAAIAAGADVFLGLVGDPDPEVRLAAPCALASLHPEPAHVLTLLRERLTVERDTEVRLALVSSVGRIALRHASLRAETVEWLDWLARAAQDPGLRLASLAQLARCAPSEIPDDIVRWVTELLEEIRTVALRDGNGSGNGGGSGSGSGSGAVGRDEVGDGSGVAGGGCAGADGGWPGVPTLAGQVREILEEHVAGRPAPWTEELLRTLHAALDDRVDDRIALILAQLRSPDRWQRSDAIWLCGGLIRVWRGRYEEIVRLVGAQLHDPEPRLREAATSFLERLFELGGPAADSLAARLAGDPGLPGFSRDGSCGLVGHSGRDGALLALARAGDTRAVPLLARALEEPDVRRELLYAVDGLGPAAAGLAPLLRRRLAEVELDEGLFDRAAPLLYALAAVRGGQAVPEVLRVLRGAPEHRRDWVREAALRTLAAFGPAARKAVPDMRGLLTADSAAVSSAAARALWAAEGDRGDVLPALERWLRPGSSAPEWCCAALALGAIGPAAAGSAAALRPGLASRDLWVRVRSASALWRVSGRADQALPVLLAAWEENRHARVDIAECLAEMGPAASEAQLTILTELTRRRRHNAREGGSGSHDIHQDEKLLTLCRAALARMERGVF
;
A
#
# COMPACT_ATOMS: atom_id res chain seq x y z
N MET A 1 -4.34 25.11 -36.37
CA MET A 1 -4.25 23.95 -35.49
C MET A 1 -2.88 23.32 -35.69
N LEU A 2 -2.06 23.32 -34.64
CA LEU A 2 -0.67 22.84 -34.59
C LEU A 2 0.32 23.65 -35.45
N THR A 3 0.22 24.98 -35.38
CA THR A 3 1.07 25.86 -36.21
C THR A 3 2.53 25.79 -35.73
N GLY A 4 3.47 25.49 -36.63
CA GLY A 4 4.90 25.42 -36.31
C GLY A 4 5.36 24.07 -35.73
N ILE A 5 4.51 23.03 -35.74
CA ILE A 5 4.88 21.71 -35.22
C ILE A 5 6.08 21.09 -35.93
N GLU A 6 6.28 21.38 -37.22
CA GLU A 6 7.43 20.92 -38.01
C GLU A 6 8.70 21.77 -37.81
N GLU A 7 8.59 22.92 -37.13
CA GLU A 7 9.71 23.83 -36.87
C GLU A 7 10.51 23.43 -35.62
N VAL A 8 9.94 22.55 -34.79
CA VAL A 8 10.59 21.96 -33.61
C VAL A 8 11.40 20.74 -34.04
N ASP A 9 12.68 20.69 -33.66
CA ASP A 9 13.56 19.54 -33.92
C ASP A 9 13.31 18.43 -32.88
N TRP A 10 12.18 17.72 -33.03
CA TRP A 10 11.74 16.66 -32.11
C TRP A 10 12.76 15.53 -31.93
N ALA A 11 13.54 15.24 -32.96
CA ALA A 11 14.61 14.22 -32.92
C ALA A 11 15.72 14.57 -31.93
N SER A 12 15.90 15.86 -31.64
CA SER A 12 16.89 16.37 -30.69
C SER A 12 16.39 16.40 -29.24
N LEU A 13 15.07 16.29 -29.04
CA LEU A 13 14.42 16.29 -27.72
C LEU A 13 14.26 14.87 -27.20
N GLY A 14 14.18 14.72 -25.88
CA GLY A 14 14.01 13.44 -25.20
C GLY A 14 12.70 13.32 -24.45
N HIS A 15 12.23 12.08 -24.31
CA HIS A 15 11.12 11.69 -23.43
C HIS A 15 11.49 10.38 -22.71
N ALA A 16 10.57 9.77 -21.94
CA ALA A 16 10.86 8.61 -21.08
C ALA A 16 11.54 7.41 -21.77
N TYR A 17 11.33 7.22 -23.07
CA TYR A 17 11.84 6.07 -23.83
C TYR A 17 12.92 6.42 -24.88
N GLY A 18 13.46 7.64 -24.86
CA GLY A 18 14.48 8.09 -25.83
C GLY A 18 14.04 9.31 -26.65
N PRO A 19 14.51 9.46 -27.91
CA PRO A 19 14.19 10.60 -28.77
C PRO A 19 12.68 10.76 -29.02
N ALA A 20 12.22 12.01 -29.10
CA ALA A 20 10.80 12.37 -29.17
C ALA A 20 10.24 12.46 -30.61
N ASP A 21 10.78 11.70 -31.56
CA ASP A 21 10.40 11.71 -33.00
C ASP A 21 8.91 11.36 -33.24
N ASP A 22 8.29 10.65 -32.30
CA ASP A 22 6.91 10.19 -32.33
C ASP A 22 5.89 11.21 -31.79
N VAL A 23 6.33 12.20 -31.02
CA VAL A 23 5.49 13.22 -30.38
C VAL A 23 4.61 14.00 -31.36
N PRO A 24 5.08 14.38 -32.57
CA PRO A 24 4.20 15.02 -33.55
C PRO A 24 3.02 14.16 -33.97
N ALA A 25 3.18 12.83 -34.00
CA ALA A 25 2.09 11.92 -34.32
C ALA A 25 1.07 11.86 -33.16
N LEU A 26 1.55 11.87 -31.91
CA LEU A 26 0.70 11.95 -30.72
C LEU A 26 -0.13 13.25 -30.70
N LEU A 27 0.51 14.42 -30.91
CA LEU A 27 -0.19 15.71 -30.95
C LEU A 27 -1.26 15.79 -32.05
N ARG A 28 -0.99 15.23 -33.24
CA ARG A 28 -2.00 15.14 -34.31
C ARG A 28 -3.10 14.13 -33.96
N GLY A 29 -2.75 13.02 -33.31
CA GLY A 29 -3.69 12.00 -32.84
C GLY A 29 -4.71 12.55 -31.84
N LEU A 30 -4.31 13.45 -30.94
CA LEU A 30 -5.23 14.15 -30.02
C LEU A 30 -6.33 14.94 -30.75
N ALA A 31 -6.05 15.42 -31.96
CA ALA A 31 -7.00 16.16 -32.79
C ALA A 31 -7.76 15.26 -33.80
N SER A 32 -7.60 13.94 -33.71
CA SER A 32 -8.23 13.01 -34.66
C SER A 32 -9.75 12.98 -34.52
N ALA A 33 -10.43 12.73 -35.63
CA ALA A 33 -11.86 12.44 -35.63
C ALA A 33 -12.18 11.06 -35.04
N ASP A 34 -11.22 10.14 -35.01
CA ASP A 34 -11.37 8.79 -34.44
C ASP A 34 -11.13 8.80 -32.91
N PRO A 35 -12.14 8.46 -32.08
CA PRO A 35 -11.98 8.37 -30.63
C PRO A 35 -10.86 7.43 -30.18
N SER A 36 -10.63 6.31 -30.90
CA SER A 36 -9.58 5.34 -30.53
C SER A 36 -8.18 5.91 -30.75
N GLU A 37 -8.01 6.73 -31.80
CA GLU A 37 -6.74 7.42 -32.06
C GLU A 37 -6.47 8.51 -31.04
N ARG A 38 -7.51 9.26 -30.63
CA ARG A 38 -7.38 10.28 -29.57
C ARG A 38 -6.99 9.67 -28.23
N GLU A 39 -7.64 8.57 -27.85
CA GLU A 39 -7.32 7.83 -26.62
C GLU A 39 -5.89 7.29 -26.64
N THR A 40 -5.49 6.64 -27.73
CA THR A 40 -4.13 6.11 -27.90
C THR A 40 -3.10 7.25 -27.83
N ALA A 41 -3.41 8.40 -28.43
CA ALA A 41 -2.55 9.57 -28.38
C ALA A 41 -2.42 10.14 -26.97
N LEU A 42 -3.52 10.28 -26.23
CA LEU A 42 -3.51 10.76 -24.85
C LEU A 42 -2.73 9.82 -23.92
N ASP A 43 -2.89 8.51 -24.10
CA ASP A 43 -2.12 7.50 -23.37
C ASP A 43 -0.63 7.54 -23.73
N GLY A 44 -0.30 7.77 -25.00
CA GLY A 44 1.07 8.02 -25.43
C GLY A 44 1.66 9.27 -24.78
N MET A 45 0.87 10.33 -24.62
CA MET A 45 1.31 11.54 -23.92
C MET A 45 1.63 11.26 -22.44
N TYR A 46 0.75 10.58 -21.70
CA TYR A 46 1.04 10.20 -20.31
C TYR A 46 2.13 9.13 -20.19
N GLY A 47 2.24 8.23 -21.16
CA GLY A 47 3.17 7.11 -21.14
C GLY A 47 4.60 7.49 -21.51
N ALA A 48 4.78 8.41 -22.45
CA ALA A 48 6.11 8.78 -22.95
C ALA A 48 6.49 10.23 -22.59
N VAL A 49 5.57 11.18 -22.81
CA VAL A 49 5.84 12.63 -22.70
C VAL A 49 5.67 13.15 -21.27
N HIS A 50 4.87 12.51 -20.42
CA HIS A 50 4.68 12.90 -19.01
C HIS A 50 4.69 11.65 -18.10
N HIS A 51 5.65 10.76 -18.36
CA HIS A 51 5.74 9.47 -17.70
C HIS A 51 5.99 9.62 -16.19
N GLN A 52 5.10 9.04 -15.38
CA GLN A 52 5.14 9.10 -13.91
C GLN A 52 5.18 10.53 -13.33
N GLY A 53 4.72 11.52 -14.10
CA GLY A 53 4.74 12.92 -13.70
C GLY A 53 6.00 13.68 -14.11
N ASP A 54 6.98 13.04 -14.75
CA ASP A 54 8.21 13.72 -15.18
C ASP A 54 7.95 14.77 -16.27
N VAL A 55 8.75 15.85 -16.26
CA VAL A 55 8.76 16.89 -17.31
C VAL A 55 10.10 16.87 -18.05
N TYR A 56 10.04 16.47 -19.31
CA TYR A 56 11.14 16.44 -20.26
C TYR A 56 11.16 17.72 -21.13
N ASP A 57 12.23 17.91 -21.89
CA ASP A 57 12.31 18.99 -22.89
C ASP A 57 11.26 18.84 -23.99
N SER A 58 10.90 17.60 -24.37
CA SER A 58 9.77 17.33 -25.26
C SER A 58 8.43 17.72 -24.64
N THR A 59 8.26 17.54 -23.31
CA THR A 59 7.05 17.94 -22.58
C THR A 59 6.86 19.45 -22.65
N LEU A 60 7.93 20.21 -22.42
CA LEU A 60 7.93 21.67 -22.53
C LEU A 60 7.57 22.13 -23.94
N ALA A 61 8.15 21.48 -24.96
CA ALA A 61 7.86 21.77 -26.36
C ALA A 61 6.39 21.48 -26.75
N CYS A 62 5.71 20.55 -26.07
CA CYS A 62 4.29 20.24 -26.32
C CYS A 62 3.31 21.31 -25.82
N ILE A 63 3.67 22.07 -24.78
CA ILE A 63 2.73 22.97 -24.07
C ILE A 63 1.99 23.94 -25.01
N PRO A 64 2.66 24.68 -25.91
CA PRO A 64 1.96 25.61 -26.80
C PRO A 64 0.94 24.92 -27.71
N PHE A 65 1.25 23.72 -28.18
CA PHE A 65 0.37 22.93 -29.04
C PHE A 65 -0.84 22.38 -28.29
N LEU A 66 -0.65 21.90 -27.06
CA LEU A 66 -1.73 21.45 -26.19
C LEU A 66 -2.69 22.61 -25.86
N ILE A 67 -2.17 23.82 -25.62
CA ILE A 67 -2.98 25.02 -25.43
C ILE A 67 -3.77 25.37 -26.71
N GLU A 68 -3.16 25.28 -27.89
CA GLU A 68 -3.85 25.51 -29.17
C GLU A 68 -5.00 24.50 -29.37
N LEU A 69 -4.79 23.22 -29.04
CA LEU A 69 -5.81 22.17 -29.13
C LEU A 69 -7.00 22.42 -28.19
N VAL A 70 -6.72 22.83 -26.95
CA VAL A 70 -7.78 23.14 -25.98
C VAL A 70 -8.59 24.38 -26.38
N ALA A 71 -7.95 25.37 -27.01
CA ALA A 71 -8.61 26.59 -27.46
C ALA A 71 -9.57 26.38 -28.64
N ASP A 72 -9.39 25.31 -29.43
CA ASP A 72 -10.19 25.06 -30.62
C ASP A 72 -11.48 24.28 -30.26
N PRO A 73 -12.68 24.88 -30.43
CA PRO A 73 -13.95 24.20 -30.12
C PRO A 73 -14.28 23.03 -31.04
N ALA A 74 -13.54 22.84 -32.14
CA ALA A 74 -13.71 21.69 -33.03
C ALA A 74 -13.05 20.40 -32.50
N VAL A 75 -12.12 20.53 -31.54
CA VAL A 75 -11.42 19.39 -30.91
C VAL A 75 -12.36 18.71 -29.91
N GLN A 76 -12.44 17.38 -30.00
CA GLN A 76 -13.21 16.53 -29.08
C GLN A 76 -12.33 16.09 -27.89
N ASP A 77 -12.97 15.62 -26.81
CA ASP A 77 -12.31 15.10 -25.61
C ASP A 77 -11.30 16.08 -24.98
N ARG A 78 -11.56 17.39 -25.13
CA ARG A 78 -10.69 18.48 -24.62
C ARG A 78 -10.50 18.41 -23.10
N GLY A 79 -11.43 17.80 -22.36
CA GLY A 79 -11.31 17.57 -20.92
C GLY A 79 -10.01 16.82 -20.55
N GLY A 80 -9.68 15.75 -21.26
CA GLY A 80 -8.45 14.98 -21.01
C GLY A 80 -7.17 15.77 -21.31
N ILE A 81 -7.20 16.67 -22.31
CA ILE A 81 -6.07 17.55 -22.61
C ILE A 81 -5.89 18.63 -21.52
N VAL A 82 -6.99 19.16 -20.98
CA VAL A 82 -6.97 20.08 -19.83
C VAL A 82 -6.40 19.39 -18.58
N GLU A 83 -6.77 18.14 -18.32
CA GLU A 83 -6.21 17.34 -17.22
C GLU A 83 -4.71 17.08 -17.40
N LEU A 84 -4.26 16.76 -18.61
CA LEU A 84 -2.84 16.61 -18.94
C LEU A 84 -2.06 17.90 -18.69
N LEU A 85 -2.55 19.05 -19.18
CA LEU A 85 -1.94 20.35 -18.91
C LEU A 85 -1.92 20.67 -17.41
N THR A 86 -2.98 20.33 -16.68
CA THR A 86 -3.04 20.50 -15.23
C THR A 86 -2.01 19.62 -14.51
N SER A 87 -1.79 18.39 -14.97
CA SER A 87 -0.77 17.48 -14.44
C SER A 87 0.64 18.01 -14.70
N ILE A 88 0.93 18.46 -15.93
CA ILE A 88 2.23 19.00 -16.33
C ILE A 88 2.59 20.27 -15.55
N GLY A 89 1.65 21.19 -15.37
CA GLY A 89 1.89 22.47 -14.70
C GLY A 89 1.60 22.48 -13.19
N GLY A 90 0.97 21.43 -12.67
CA GLY A 90 0.39 21.39 -11.32
C GLY A 90 1.22 20.65 -10.27
N ILE A 91 2.48 20.30 -10.58
CA ILE A 91 3.40 19.68 -9.62
C ILE A 91 3.77 20.73 -8.58
N GLU A 92 3.34 20.49 -7.35
CA GLU A 92 3.69 21.28 -6.17
C GLU A 92 5.15 20.98 -5.81
N LEU A 93 6.06 21.92 -6.13
CA LEU A 93 7.33 22.05 -5.45
C LEU A 93 7.04 22.66 -4.07
N ASP A 94 6.46 21.86 -3.17
CA ASP A 94 5.98 22.35 -1.86
C ASP A 94 7.12 22.50 -0.81
N ASP A 95 8.38 22.36 -1.21
CA ASP A 95 9.55 22.69 -0.39
C ASP A 95 10.39 23.76 -1.08
N ASP A 96 10.02 25.04 -0.91
CA ASP A 96 10.90 26.19 -1.19
C ASP A 96 12.23 26.11 -0.38
N GLU A 97 12.33 25.21 0.61
CA GLU A 97 13.57 24.90 1.33
C GLU A 97 14.50 23.90 0.60
N GLU A 98 14.00 23.09 -0.36
CA GLU A 98 14.83 22.14 -1.11
C GLU A 98 15.51 22.78 -2.33
N LEU A 99 14.95 23.82 -2.94
CA LEU A 99 15.55 24.48 -4.11
C LEU A 99 16.83 25.28 -3.79
N ASP A 100 16.99 25.75 -2.55
CA ASP A 100 18.19 26.49 -2.11
C ASP A 100 19.35 25.56 -1.69
N GLU A 101 19.14 24.24 -1.62
CA GLU A 101 20.17 23.24 -1.26
C GLU A 101 20.82 22.51 -2.45
N PHE A 102 20.29 22.66 -3.68
CA PHE A 102 20.87 22.01 -4.86
C PHE A 102 21.93 22.87 -5.55
N ASP A 103 23.10 22.27 -5.81
CA ASP A 103 24.14 22.85 -6.65
C ASP A 103 23.62 22.94 -8.10
N PRO A 104 23.69 24.09 -8.81
CA PRO A 104 23.26 24.18 -10.22
C PRO A 104 24.05 23.26 -11.17
N ASP A 105 25.15 22.66 -10.72
CA ASP A 105 25.90 21.62 -11.43
C ASP A 105 25.46 20.17 -11.06
N ASP A 106 24.45 19.98 -10.21
CA ASP A 106 23.92 18.66 -9.81
C ASP A 106 22.93 18.08 -10.84
N GLU A 107 22.97 16.77 -11.10
CA GLU A 107 22.08 16.10 -12.06
C GLU A 107 20.61 16.13 -11.62
N GLU A 108 20.36 16.33 -10.31
CA GLU A 108 19.03 16.44 -9.69
C GLU A 108 18.41 17.86 -9.80
N PHE A 109 19.17 18.87 -10.27
CA PHE A 109 18.70 20.24 -10.50
C PHE A 109 17.88 20.41 -11.79
N ILE A 110 18.20 19.60 -12.83
CA ILE A 110 17.58 19.68 -14.16
C ILE A 110 16.06 19.39 -14.13
N PRO A 111 15.55 18.40 -13.38
CA PRO A 111 14.12 18.17 -13.23
C PRO A 111 13.36 19.38 -12.64
N ALA A 112 13.88 20.00 -11.57
CA ALA A 112 13.23 21.12 -10.89
C ALA A 112 13.05 22.35 -11.79
N ALA A 113 14.06 22.68 -12.61
CA ALA A 113 13.99 23.76 -13.59
C ALA A 113 12.93 23.50 -14.68
N ASN A 114 12.84 22.25 -15.16
CA ASN A 114 11.83 21.87 -16.15
C ASN A 114 10.41 22.01 -15.61
N TYR A 115 10.15 21.58 -14.36
CA TYR A 115 8.85 21.78 -13.72
C TYR A 115 8.47 23.26 -13.62
N ALA A 116 9.40 24.11 -13.17
CA ALA A 116 9.18 25.56 -13.08
C ALA A 116 8.92 26.19 -14.45
N MET A 117 9.67 25.78 -15.49
CA MET A 117 9.45 26.24 -16.86
C MET A 117 8.09 25.80 -17.41
N ALA A 118 7.67 24.56 -17.14
CA ALA A 118 6.37 24.05 -17.55
C ALA A 118 5.23 24.84 -16.89
N ALA A 119 5.31 25.03 -15.57
CA ALA A 119 4.35 25.84 -14.82
C ALA A 119 4.27 27.27 -15.37
N ALA A 120 5.40 27.92 -15.63
CA ALA A 120 5.45 29.27 -16.19
C ALA A 120 4.88 29.35 -17.62
N ALA A 121 5.20 28.38 -18.49
CA ALA A 121 4.70 28.33 -19.86
C ALA A 121 3.18 28.13 -19.90
N ILE A 122 2.65 27.26 -19.04
CA ILE A 122 1.20 27.04 -18.94
C ILE A 122 0.51 28.25 -18.31
N ALA A 123 1.08 28.85 -17.26
CA ALA A 123 0.54 30.05 -16.64
C ALA A 123 0.43 31.22 -17.64
N ALA A 124 1.40 31.35 -18.56
CA ALA A 124 1.38 32.38 -19.61
C ALA A 124 0.22 32.20 -20.63
N GLY A 125 -0.29 30.98 -20.80
CA GLY A 125 -1.44 30.67 -21.66
C GLY A 125 -2.72 30.33 -20.90
N ALA A 126 -2.75 30.49 -19.58
CA ALA A 126 -3.84 30.01 -18.71
C ALA A 126 -5.19 30.72 -18.97
N ASP A 127 -5.19 31.88 -19.62
CA ASP A 127 -6.41 32.61 -20.02
C ASP A 127 -7.35 31.75 -20.87
N VAL A 128 -6.81 30.76 -21.61
CA VAL A 128 -7.63 29.82 -22.38
C VAL A 128 -8.67 29.11 -21.50
N PHE A 129 -8.30 28.77 -20.26
CA PHE A 129 -9.16 28.04 -19.35
C PHE A 129 -10.32 28.87 -18.81
N LEU A 130 -10.22 30.21 -18.81
CA LEU A 130 -11.30 31.11 -18.37
C LEU A 130 -12.57 30.91 -19.20
N GLY A 131 -12.42 30.72 -20.52
CA GLY A 131 -13.53 30.46 -21.44
C GLY A 131 -14.15 29.07 -21.26
N LEU A 132 -13.35 28.08 -20.87
CA LEU A 132 -13.77 26.67 -20.78
C LEU A 132 -14.73 26.39 -19.61
N VAL A 133 -14.72 27.23 -18.57
CA VAL A 133 -15.65 27.12 -17.44
C VAL A 133 -17.12 27.22 -17.87
N GLY A 134 -17.37 27.86 -19.02
CA GLY A 134 -18.70 27.98 -19.64
C GLY A 134 -18.92 27.10 -20.88
N ASP A 135 -18.01 26.16 -21.18
CA ASP A 135 -18.05 25.36 -22.39
C ASP A 135 -19.34 24.53 -22.50
N PRO A 136 -19.93 24.31 -23.69
CA PRO A 136 -21.09 23.43 -23.85
C PRO A 136 -20.82 21.99 -23.39
N ASP A 137 -19.58 21.51 -23.49
CA ASP A 137 -19.19 20.16 -23.12
C ASP A 137 -19.03 20.03 -21.58
N PRO A 138 -19.81 19.17 -20.89
CA PRO A 138 -19.68 18.97 -19.46
C PRO A 138 -18.32 18.43 -19.02
N GLU A 139 -17.62 17.63 -19.82
CA GLU A 139 -16.31 17.08 -19.45
C GLU A 139 -15.24 18.19 -19.43
N VAL A 140 -15.31 19.11 -20.38
CA VAL A 140 -14.47 20.31 -20.39
C VAL A 140 -14.77 21.22 -19.20
N ARG A 141 -16.06 21.43 -18.89
CA ARG A 141 -16.47 22.20 -17.70
C ARG A 141 -16.04 21.54 -16.39
N LEU A 142 -15.92 20.21 -16.35
CA LEU A 142 -15.47 19.46 -15.19
C LEU A 142 -13.97 19.66 -14.93
N ALA A 143 -13.14 19.62 -15.99
CA ALA A 143 -11.69 19.74 -15.90
C ALA A 143 -11.20 21.19 -15.69
N ALA A 144 -11.85 22.18 -16.31
CA ALA A 144 -11.40 23.58 -16.33
C ALA A 144 -11.21 24.26 -14.95
N PRO A 145 -12.10 24.07 -13.94
CA PRO A 145 -11.93 24.67 -12.63
C PRO A 145 -10.62 24.30 -11.94
N CYS A 146 -10.23 23.03 -12.07
CA CYS A 146 -9.01 22.46 -11.49
C CYS A 146 -7.78 23.13 -12.10
N ALA A 147 -7.75 23.26 -13.43
CA ALA A 147 -6.69 23.94 -14.17
C ALA A 147 -6.56 25.41 -13.77
N LEU A 148 -7.67 26.15 -13.71
CA LEU A 148 -7.66 27.56 -13.32
C LEU A 148 -7.16 27.78 -11.89
N ALA A 149 -7.62 26.97 -10.94
CA ALA A 149 -7.20 27.08 -9.54
C ALA A 149 -5.72 26.75 -9.31
N SER A 150 -5.14 25.90 -10.17
CA SER A 150 -3.74 25.48 -10.04
C SER A 150 -2.77 26.36 -10.83
N LEU A 151 -3.17 26.84 -12.02
CA LEU A 151 -2.25 27.35 -13.05
C LEU A 151 -2.42 28.85 -13.36
N HIS A 152 -3.57 29.45 -13.05
CA HIS A 152 -3.83 30.84 -13.43
C HIS A 152 -3.15 31.83 -12.46
N PRO A 153 -2.47 32.89 -12.96
CA PRO A 153 -1.70 33.81 -12.13
C PRO A 153 -2.54 34.75 -11.25
N GLU A 154 -3.83 34.92 -11.56
CA GLU A 154 -4.75 35.82 -10.83
C GLU A 154 -5.80 35.05 -9.99
N PRO A 155 -5.45 34.54 -8.80
CA PRO A 155 -6.33 33.67 -8.02
C PRO A 155 -7.60 34.35 -7.49
N ALA A 156 -7.57 35.66 -7.24
CA ALA A 156 -8.76 36.42 -6.81
C ALA A 156 -9.81 36.54 -7.94
N HIS A 157 -9.34 36.71 -9.18
CA HIS A 157 -10.22 36.75 -10.35
C HIS A 157 -10.85 35.37 -10.58
N VAL A 158 -10.04 34.31 -10.53
CA VAL A 158 -10.53 32.92 -10.64
C VAL A 158 -11.53 32.60 -9.53
N LEU A 159 -11.23 32.92 -8.28
CA LEU A 159 -12.14 32.69 -7.16
C LEU A 159 -13.53 33.30 -7.40
N THR A 160 -13.56 34.54 -7.91
CA THR A 160 -14.82 35.22 -8.27
C THR A 160 -15.54 34.48 -9.40
N LEU A 161 -14.84 34.14 -10.47
CA LEU A 161 -15.39 33.43 -11.63
C LEU A 161 -15.99 32.07 -11.25
N LEU A 162 -15.28 31.26 -10.44
CA LEU A 162 -15.76 29.94 -10.03
C LEU A 162 -17.02 30.05 -9.17
N ARG A 163 -17.09 31.04 -8.27
CA ARG A 163 -18.28 31.31 -7.44
C ARG A 163 -19.47 31.75 -8.28
N GLU A 164 -19.25 32.63 -9.27
CA GLU A 164 -20.30 33.05 -10.20
C GLU A 164 -20.81 31.87 -11.02
N ARG A 165 -19.90 31.05 -11.57
CA ARG A 165 -20.28 29.86 -12.35
C ARG A 165 -21.12 28.88 -11.53
N LEU A 166 -20.79 28.69 -10.26
CA LEU A 166 -21.52 27.77 -9.38
C LEU A 166 -23.03 28.12 -9.27
N THR A 167 -23.40 29.40 -9.44
CA THR A 167 -24.80 29.85 -9.34
C THR A 167 -25.67 29.44 -10.53
N VAL A 168 -25.05 29.17 -11.68
CA VAL A 168 -25.75 28.84 -12.94
C VAL A 168 -25.54 27.39 -13.38
N GLU A 169 -24.53 26.71 -12.84
CA GLU A 169 -24.23 25.32 -13.17
C GLU A 169 -25.28 24.36 -12.63
N ARG A 170 -25.67 23.40 -13.47
CA ARG A 170 -26.69 22.40 -13.18
C ARG A 170 -26.11 21.00 -13.05
N ASP A 171 -24.96 20.75 -13.66
CA ASP A 171 -24.27 19.48 -13.56
C ASP A 171 -23.67 19.32 -12.15
N THR A 172 -24.04 18.24 -11.45
CA THR A 172 -23.61 18.01 -10.07
C THR A 172 -22.10 17.88 -9.98
N GLU A 173 -21.45 17.10 -10.83
CA GLU A 173 -20.02 16.83 -10.73
C GLU A 173 -19.19 18.09 -11.01
N VAL A 174 -19.61 18.88 -12.00
CA VAL A 174 -19.00 20.19 -12.26
C VAL A 174 -19.14 21.12 -11.04
N ARG A 175 -20.30 21.14 -10.36
CA ARG A 175 -20.49 21.93 -9.14
C ARG A 175 -19.55 21.50 -8.02
N LEU A 176 -19.31 20.19 -7.86
CA LEU A 176 -18.37 19.68 -6.87
C LEU A 176 -16.92 20.04 -7.24
N ALA A 177 -16.55 19.95 -8.53
CA ALA A 177 -15.25 20.36 -9.02
C ALA A 177 -14.98 21.86 -8.80
N LEU A 178 -15.99 22.72 -9.00
CA LEU A 178 -15.92 24.15 -8.67
C LEU A 178 -15.60 24.38 -7.20
N VAL A 179 -16.31 23.71 -6.27
CA VAL A 179 -16.07 23.84 -4.83
C VAL A 179 -14.69 23.32 -4.44
N SER A 180 -14.26 22.17 -4.99
CA SER A 180 -12.92 21.61 -4.76
C SER A 180 -11.82 22.55 -5.22
N SER A 181 -12.02 23.22 -6.35
CA SER A 181 -11.08 24.19 -6.92
C SER A 181 -11.00 25.47 -6.08
N VAL A 182 -12.12 25.94 -5.54
CA VAL A 182 -12.14 27.04 -4.56
C VAL A 182 -11.37 26.66 -3.29
N GLY A 183 -11.54 25.44 -2.77
CA GLY A 183 -10.75 24.94 -1.65
C GLY A 183 -9.24 24.92 -1.95
N ARG A 184 -8.84 24.51 -3.17
CA ARG A 184 -7.44 24.55 -3.59
C ARG A 184 -6.87 25.97 -3.60
N ILE A 185 -7.61 26.96 -4.10
CA ILE A 185 -7.19 28.37 -4.05
C ILE A 185 -6.89 28.80 -2.61
N ALA A 186 -7.75 28.43 -1.64
CA ALA A 186 -7.54 28.78 -0.23
C ALA A 186 -6.33 28.09 0.40
N LEU A 187 -5.98 26.88 -0.04
CA LEU A 187 -4.77 26.18 0.39
C LEU A 187 -3.53 26.89 -0.14
N ARG A 188 -3.49 27.21 -1.43
CA ARG A 188 -2.33 27.83 -2.12
C ARG A 188 -2.13 29.31 -1.79
N HIS A 189 -3.21 30.06 -1.56
CA HIS A 189 -3.16 31.50 -1.40
C HIS A 189 -3.69 31.93 -0.03
N ALA A 190 -2.78 32.08 0.94
CA ALA A 190 -3.10 32.45 2.31
C ALA A 190 -3.93 33.75 2.43
N SER A 191 -3.76 34.72 1.53
CA SER A 191 -4.51 35.98 1.50
C SER A 191 -6.01 35.80 1.22
N LEU A 192 -6.40 34.76 0.48
CA LEU A 192 -7.78 34.46 0.12
C LEU A 192 -8.42 33.41 1.04
N ARG A 193 -7.64 32.84 1.97
CA ARG A 193 -8.06 31.71 2.80
C ARG A 193 -9.24 32.06 3.71
N ALA A 194 -9.17 33.16 4.45
CA ALA A 194 -10.22 33.55 5.40
C ALA A 194 -11.57 33.78 4.71
N GLU A 195 -11.60 34.58 3.65
CA GLU A 195 -12.82 34.84 2.86
C GLU A 195 -13.38 33.54 2.25
N THR A 196 -12.51 32.63 1.82
CA THR A 196 -12.94 31.36 1.24
C THR A 196 -13.50 30.41 2.28
N VAL A 197 -12.90 30.34 3.46
CA VAL A 197 -13.38 29.54 4.60
C VAL A 197 -14.77 30.02 5.04
N GLU A 198 -14.98 31.33 5.18
CA GLU A 198 -16.30 31.89 5.50
C GLU A 198 -17.36 31.52 4.44
N TRP A 199 -16.99 31.59 3.16
CA TRP A 199 -17.87 31.21 2.07
C TRP A 199 -18.20 29.71 2.05
N LEU A 200 -17.22 28.83 2.34
CA LEU A 200 -17.42 27.39 2.42
C LEU A 200 -18.30 27.00 3.61
N ASP A 201 -18.13 27.63 4.78
CA ASP A 201 -19.02 27.41 5.94
C ASP A 201 -20.46 27.84 5.64
N TRP A 202 -20.65 29.01 5.01
CA TRP A 202 -21.96 29.44 4.56
C TRP A 202 -22.59 28.43 3.57
N LEU A 203 -21.82 27.97 2.58
CA LEU A 203 -22.32 27.04 1.56
C LEU A 203 -22.67 25.67 2.14
N ALA A 204 -21.91 25.18 3.13
CA ALA A 204 -22.21 23.94 3.84
C ALA A 204 -23.53 24.01 4.64
N ARG A 205 -23.89 25.21 5.13
CA ARG A 205 -25.12 25.47 5.91
C ARG A 205 -26.31 25.88 5.06
N ALA A 206 -26.10 26.33 3.84
CA ALA A 206 -27.14 26.83 2.97
C ALA A 206 -28.15 25.72 2.58
N ALA A 207 -29.39 26.11 2.28
CA ALA A 207 -30.41 25.22 1.74
C ALA A 207 -30.10 24.88 0.27
N GLN A 208 -29.11 24.01 0.08
CA GLN A 208 -28.57 23.58 -1.21
C GLN A 208 -28.63 22.05 -1.33
N ASP A 209 -28.26 21.56 -2.51
CA ASP A 209 -28.06 20.13 -2.75
C ASP A 209 -27.12 19.51 -1.69
N PRO A 210 -27.46 18.35 -1.10
CA PRO A 210 -26.69 17.78 0.00
C PRO A 210 -25.28 17.33 -0.43
N GLY A 211 -25.06 17.00 -1.71
CA GLY A 211 -23.72 16.72 -2.23
C GLY A 211 -22.82 17.95 -2.23
N LEU A 212 -23.37 19.09 -2.63
CA LEU A 212 -22.64 20.36 -2.59
C LEU A 212 -22.30 20.76 -1.15
N ARG A 213 -23.25 20.59 -0.22
CA ARG A 213 -23.02 20.85 1.22
C ARG A 213 -21.91 19.95 1.78
N LEU A 214 -21.88 18.66 1.40
CA LEU A 214 -20.82 17.73 1.81
C LEU A 214 -19.47 18.12 1.21
N ALA A 215 -19.42 18.55 -0.06
CA ALA A 215 -18.17 19.00 -0.68
C ALA A 215 -17.63 20.28 -0.03
N SER A 216 -18.51 21.24 0.28
CA SER A 216 -18.10 22.45 0.99
C SER A 216 -17.56 22.14 2.37
N LEU A 217 -18.17 21.19 3.08
CA LEU A 217 -17.70 20.74 4.39
C LEU A 217 -16.35 20.02 4.32
N ALA A 218 -16.14 19.17 3.31
CA ALA A 218 -14.86 18.51 3.07
C ALA A 218 -13.75 19.53 2.77
N GLN A 219 -14.02 20.54 1.92
CA GLN A 219 -13.04 21.59 1.62
C GLN A 219 -12.82 22.53 2.81
N LEU A 220 -13.86 22.89 3.57
CA LEU A 220 -13.74 23.66 4.80
C LEU A 220 -12.79 22.95 5.78
N ALA A 221 -12.98 21.65 5.99
CA ALA A 221 -12.15 20.85 6.87
C ALA A 221 -10.67 20.87 6.43
N ARG A 222 -10.38 20.85 5.12
CA ARG A 222 -9.01 20.95 4.60
C ARG A 222 -8.41 22.33 4.81
N CYS A 223 -9.16 23.39 4.51
CA CYS A 223 -8.65 24.75 4.50
C CYS A 223 -8.52 25.35 5.91
N ALA A 224 -9.38 24.92 6.84
CA ALA A 224 -9.39 25.36 8.23
C ALA A 224 -9.68 24.20 9.20
N PRO A 225 -8.72 23.27 9.42
CA PRO A 225 -8.91 22.12 10.31
C PRO A 225 -9.30 22.51 11.75
N SER A 226 -8.84 23.69 12.22
CA SER A 226 -9.19 24.24 13.53
C SER A 226 -10.63 24.72 13.65
N GLU A 227 -11.35 24.92 12.53
CA GLU A 227 -12.73 25.41 12.50
C GLU A 227 -13.75 24.29 12.25
N ILE A 228 -13.30 23.04 12.21
CA ILE A 228 -14.19 21.88 12.04
C ILE A 228 -15.17 21.79 13.23
N PRO A 229 -16.49 21.79 12.99
CA PRO A 229 -17.49 21.71 14.04
C PRO A 229 -17.34 20.47 14.94
N ASP A 230 -17.65 20.58 16.23
CA ASP A 230 -17.66 19.44 17.16
C ASP A 230 -18.74 18.41 16.81
N ASP A 231 -19.86 18.85 16.21
CA ASP A 231 -20.97 17.98 15.80
C ASP A 231 -20.86 17.50 14.33
N ILE A 232 -19.65 17.54 13.76
CA ILE A 232 -19.35 17.12 12.37
C ILE A 232 -19.90 15.73 12.03
N VAL A 233 -19.82 14.79 12.98
CA VAL A 233 -20.31 13.42 12.81
C VAL A 233 -21.81 13.40 12.52
N ARG A 234 -22.59 14.19 13.28
CA ARG A 234 -24.04 14.29 13.11
C ARG A 234 -24.37 14.89 11.75
N TRP A 235 -23.72 15.98 11.39
CA TRP A 235 -23.95 16.68 10.13
C TRP A 235 -23.70 15.81 8.90
N VAL A 236 -22.55 15.14 8.85
CA VAL A 236 -22.20 14.27 7.71
C VAL A 236 -23.16 13.09 7.63
N THR A 237 -23.53 12.50 8.77
CA THR A 237 -24.48 11.37 8.79
C THR A 237 -25.86 11.80 8.27
N GLU A 238 -26.35 12.98 8.66
CA GLU A 238 -27.60 13.55 8.14
C GLU A 238 -27.51 13.82 6.63
N LEU A 239 -26.40 14.40 6.15
CA LEU A 239 -26.17 14.62 4.72
C LEU A 239 -26.15 13.33 3.91
N LEU A 240 -25.48 12.28 4.40
CA LEU A 240 -25.45 10.98 3.74
C LEU A 240 -26.84 10.31 3.70
N GLU A 241 -27.68 10.55 4.71
CA GLU A 241 -29.07 10.13 4.69
C GLU A 241 -29.88 10.94 3.66
N GLU A 242 -29.73 12.27 3.62
CA GLU A 242 -30.37 13.14 2.63
C GLU A 242 -30.02 12.70 1.19
N ILE A 243 -28.74 12.52 0.87
CA ILE A 243 -28.24 12.06 -0.44
C ILE A 243 -28.92 10.75 -0.84
N ARG A 244 -28.97 9.77 0.08
CA ARG A 244 -29.64 8.48 -0.13
C ARG A 244 -31.12 8.66 -0.43
N THR A 245 -31.82 9.55 0.28
CA THR A 245 -33.26 9.78 0.06
C THR A 245 -33.55 10.47 -1.27
N VAL A 246 -32.70 11.40 -1.71
CA VAL A 246 -32.81 12.06 -3.02
C VAL A 246 -32.62 11.04 -4.14
N ALA A 247 -31.55 10.25 -4.06
CA ALA A 247 -31.27 9.16 -4.99
C ALA A 247 -32.43 8.17 -5.17
N LEU A 248 -33.08 7.78 -4.07
CA LEU A 248 -34.23 6.88 -4.10
C LEU A 248 -35.47 7.51 -4.77
N ARG A 249 -35.64 8.84 -4.68
CA ARG A 249 -36.75 9.54 -5.34
C ARG A 249 -36.53 9.61 -6.86
N ASP A 250 -35.32 9.93 -7.28
CA ASP A 250 -34.98 10.08 -8.70
C ASP A 250 -34.97 8.73 -9.41
N GLY A 251 -34.52 7.66 -8.75
CA GLY A 251 -34.60 6.29 -9.26
C GLY A 251 -36.03 5.74 -9.43
N ASN A 252 -37.00 6.26 -8.67
CA ASN A 252 -38.41 5.84 -8.75
C ASN A 252 -39.24 6.67 -9.75
N GLY A 253 -38.72 7.81 -10.22
CA GLY A 253 -39.37 8.71 -11.18
C GLY A 253 -39.24 8.27 -12.65
N SER A 254 -38.26 7.43 -12.97
CA SER A 254 -37.99 6.95 -14.35
C SER A 254 -38.79 5.70 -14.76
N GLY A 255 -39.69 5.21 -13.90
CA GLY A 255 -40.49 4.00 -14.13
C GLY A 255 -41.79 4.19 -14.93
N ASN A 256 -42.11 5.39 -15.44
CA ASN A 256 -43.37 5.62 -16.15
C ASN A 256 -43.23 6.59 -17.33
N GLY A 257 -42.57 6.12 -18.39
CA GLY A 257 -42.53 6.78 -19.70
C GLY A 257 -42.26 5.76 -20.79
N GLY A 258 -43.32 5.21 -21.37
CA GLY A 258 -43.22 4.27 -22.48
C GLY A 258 -42.55 4.91 -23.70
N GLY A 259 -41.46 4.29 -24.17
CA GLY A 259 -40.77 4.62 -25.41
C GLY A 259 -40.23 3.35 -26.03
N SER A 260 -40.98 2.79 -26.97
CA SER A 260 -40.61 1.67 -27.83
C SER A 260 -39.31 1.93 -28.60
N GLY A 261 -38.29 1.11 -28.36
CA GLY A 261 -37.06 1.02 -29.16
C GLY A 261 -36.71 -0.45 -29.39
N SER A 262 -36.83 -0.90 -30.63
CA SER A 262 -36.71 -2.27 -31.10
C SER A 262 -35.33 -2.89 -30.83
N GLY A 263 -35.34 -4.08 -30.22
CA GLY A 263 -34.19 -4.97 -30.18
C GLY A 263 -33.96 -5.65 -31.53
N SER A 264 -32.69 -5.77 -31.91
CA SER A 264 -32.22 -6.74 -32.89
C SER A 264 -30.97 -7.42 -32.34
N GLY A 265 -31.18 -8.63 -31.81
CA GLY A 265 -30.11 -9.57 -31.50
C GLY A 265 -29.75 -10.40 -32.73
N SER A 266 -28.47 -10.77 -32.84
CA SER A 266 -27.90 -11.89 -33.59
C SER A 266 -26.38 -11.82 -33.43
N GLY A 267 -25.63 -12.86 -33.08
CA GLY A 267 -25.95 -14.27 -32.99
C GLY A 267 -24.79 -15.03 -32.32
N ALA A 268 -25.12 -16.21 -31.82
CA ALA A 268 -24.22 -17.17 -31.19
C ALA A 268 -23.43 -18.02 -32.23
N VAL A 269 -22.62 -18.94 -31.68
CA VAL A 269 -21.96 -20.13 -32.26
C VAL A 269 -20.49 -19.88 -32.65
N GLY A 270 -19.50 -20.69 -32.23
CA GLY A 270 -19.51 -21.95 -31.51
C GLY A 270 -18.10 -22.41 -31.14
N ARG A 271 -18.03 -23.37 -30.20
CA ARG A 271 -16.85 -24.16 -29.89
C ARG A 271 -16.53 -25.09 -31.06
N ASP A 272 -15.26 -25.30 -31.36
CA ASP A 272 -14.74 -26.58 -31.82
C ASP A 272 -13.25 -26.74 -31.49
N GLU A 273 -12.88 -28.02 -31.35
CA GLU A 273 -11.71 -28.60 -30.69
C GLU A 273 -10.45 -28.74 -31.58
N VAL A 274 -9.28 -28.74 -30.90
CA VAL A 274 -8.04 -29.55 -31.10
C VAL A 274 -7.35 -29.60 -32.48
N GLY A 275 -6.07 -29.23 -32.49
CA GLY A 275 -5.08 -29.63 -33.50
C GLY A 275 -3.64 -29.30 -33.08
N ASP A 276 -2.91 -30.33 -32.67
CA ASP A 276 -1.48 -30.36 -32.29
C ASP A 276 -0.53 -30.11 -33.47
N GLY A 277 0.67 -29.58 -33.23
CA GLY A 277 1.68 -29.37 -34.29
C GLY A 277 2.88 -28.47 -33.94
N SER A 278 3.91 -29.08 -33.35
CA SER A 278 5.27 -28.56 -33.12
C SER A 278 5.98 -28.00 -34.37
N GLY A 279 6.80 -26.95 -34.20
CA GLY A 279 7.82 -26.54 -35.20
C GLY A 279 8.68 -25.35 -34.75
N VAL A 280 10.01 -25.50 -34.85
CA VAL A 280 11.07 -24.66 -34.27
C VAL A 280 11.68 -23.66 -35.28
N ALA A 281 12.18 -22.54 -34.75
CA ALA A 281 13.23 -21.62 -35.25
C ALA A 281 12.92 -20.53 -36.31
N GLY A 282 13.19 -19.28 -35.91
CA GLY A 282 14.33 -18.52 -36.43
C GLY A 282 14.08 -17.42 -37.47
N GLY A 283 14.22 -16.15 -37.04
CA GLY A 283 14.90 -15.11 -37.80
C GLY A 283 14.07 -14.04 -38.51
N GLY A 284 14.43 -12.77 -38.29
CA GLY A 284 14.39 -11.73 -39.32
C GLY A 284 13.46 -10.55 -39.08
N CYS A 285 14.02 -9.43 -38.61
CA CYS A 285 13.44 -8.11 -38.73
C CYS A 285 13.36 -7.67 -40.19
N ALA A 286 12.22 -7.15 -40.64
CA ALA A 286 12.09 -6.04 -41.61
C ALA A 286 10.60 -5.68 -41.74
N GLY A 287 10.31 -4.37 -41.67
CA GLY A 287 8.97 -3.83 -41.51
C GLY A 287 8.06 -3.90 -42.74
N ALA A 288 6.77 -3.73 -42.47
CA ALA A 288 5.75 -3.18 -43.35
C ALA A 288 4.47 -2.96 -42.53
N ASP A 289 3.95 -1.75 -42.62
CA ASP A 289 2.56 -1.31 -42.46
C ASP A 289 1.52 -2.34 -42.00
N GLY A 290 0.93 -2.06 -40.83
CA GLY A 290 -0.31 -2.65 -40.40
C GLY A 290 -0.89 -1.82 -39.27
N GLY A 291 -2.05 -1.19 -39.49
CA GLY A 291 -2.89 -0.73 -38.39
C GLY A 291 -3.28 -1.94 -37.56
N TRP A 292 -2.86 -1.96 -36.29
CA TRP A 292 -3.28 -2.99 -35.35
C TRP A 292 -4.69 -2.64 -34.85
N PRO A 293 -5.68 -3.54 -34.93
CA PRO A 293 -6.93 -3.34 -34.21
C PRO A 293 -6.66 -3.32 -32.70
N GLY A 294 -7.25 -2.33 -32.03
CA GLY A 294 -7.18 -1.98 -30.60
C GLY A 294 -6.63 -3.04 -29.65
N VAL A 295 -5.37 -2.86 -29.25
CA VAL A 295 -4.90 -3.35 -27.95
C VAL A 295 -5.53 -2.41 -26.90
N PRO A 296 -6.21 -2.91 -25.86
CA PRO A 296 -6.78 -2.04 -24.83
C PRO A 296 -5.66 -1.20 -24.21
N THR A 297 -5.80 0.12 -24.26
CA THR A 297 -4.81 1.01 -23.67
C THR A 297 -4.94 1.00 -22.14
N LEU A 298 -3.89 1.37 -21.41
CA LEU A 298 -3.91 1.35 -19.95
C LEU A 298 -4.95 2.33 -19.40
N ALA A 299 -5.12 3.52 -20.00
CA ALA A 299 -6.16 4.44 -19.55
C ALA A 299 -7.55 3.97 -19.98
N GLY A 300 -7.70 3.30 -21.13
CA GLY A 300 -8.96 2.66 -21.51
C GLY A 300 -9.39 1.60 -20.50
N GLN A 301 -8.45 0.78 -20.03
CA GLN A 301 -8.69 -0.19 -18.95
C GLN A 301 -9.02 0.48 -17.61
N VAL A 302 -8.29 1.54 -17.23
CA VAL A 302 -8.57 2.28 -16.00
C VAL A 302 -9.94 2.96 -16.06
N ARG A 303 -10.30 3.55 -17.21
CA ARG A 303 -11.60 4.17 -17.44
C ARG A 303 -12.72 3.13 -17.37
N GLU A 304 -12.57 1.99 -18.04
CA GLU A 304 -13.53 0.88 -17.96
C GLU A 304 -13.72 0.41 -16.51
N ILE A 305 -12.63 0.28 -15.74
CA ILE A 305 -12.69 -0.07 -14.31
C ILE A 305 -13.43 1.01 -13.49
N LEU A 306 -13.17 2.29 -13.75
CA LEU A 306 -13.84 3.41 -13.06
C LEU A 306 -15.32 3.47 -13.44
N GLU A 307 -15.66 3.31 -14.72
CA GLU A 307 -17.03 3.25 -15.23
C GLU A 307 -17.79 2.07 -14.60
N GLU A 308 -17.17 0.88 -14.52
CA GLU A 308 -17.74 -0.28 -13.82
C GLU A 308 -17.92 -0.05 -12.31
N HIS A 309 -17.02 0.70 -11.68
CA HIS A 309 -17.08 1.05 -10.25
C HIS A 309 -18.18 2.07 -9.95
N VAL A 310 -18.42 3.00 -10.89
CA VAL A 310 -19.46 4.04 -10.85
C VAL A 310 -20.83 3.49 -11.28
N ALA A 311 -20.86 2.47 -12.15
CA ALA A 311 -22.08 1.92 -12.72
C ALA A 311 -23.09 1.47 -11.65
N GLY A 312 -24.27 2.09 -11.67
CA GLY A 312 -25.37 1.77 -10.75
C GLY A 312 -25.22 2.38 -9.35
N ARG A 313 -24.20 3.23 -9.11
CA ARG A 313 -24.12 4.08 -7.91
C ARG A 313 -24.98 5.33 -8.10
N PRO A 314 -25.82 5.69 -7.12
CA PRO A 314 -26.63 6.90 -7.23
C PRO A 314 -25.84 8.21 -7.00
N ALA A 315 -24.73 8.15 -6.27
CA ALA A 315 -23.90 9.30 -5.91
C ALA A 315 -22.41 8.91 -5.85
N PRO A 316 -21.77 8.62 -7.01
CA PRO A 316 -20.40 8.08 -7.07
C PRO A 316 -19.35 8.99 -6.44
N TRP A 317 -19.53 10.31 -6.54
CA TRP A 317 -18.64 11.32 -5.94
C TRP A 317 -18.58 11.30 -4.40
N THR A 318 -19.51 10.62 -3.72
CA THR A 318 -19.55 10.57 -2.24
C THR A 318 -18.28 9.97 -1.65
N GLU A 319 -17.73 8.95 -2.29
CA GLU A 319 -16.50 8.26 -1.86
C GLU A 319 -15.32 9.25 -1.76
N GLU A 320 -15.10 10.04 -2.81
CA GLU A 320 -14.01 11.01 -2.91
C GLU A 320 -14.16 12.16 -1.90
N LEU A 321 -15.38 12.66 -1.71
CA LEU A 321 -15.66 13.69 -0.71
C LEU A 321 -15.40 13.20 0.71
N LEU A 322 -15.82 11.98 1.02
CA LEU A 322 -15.56 11.37 2.33
C LEU A 322 -14.09 11.08 2.54
N ARG A 323 -13.36 10.60 1.52
CA ARG A 323 -11.90 10.44 1.59
C ARG A 323 -11.22 11.76 1.93
N THR A 324 -11.61 12.82 1.23
CA THR A 324 -11.11 14.18 1.45
C THR A 324 -11.38 14.66 2.87
N LEU A 325 -12.61 14.50 3.35
CA LEU A 325 -12.99 14.86 4.73
C LEU A 325 -12.21 14.03 5.77
N HIS A 326 -12.09 12.71 5.57
CA HIS A 326 -11.35 11.83 6.47
C HIS A 326 -9.87 12.17 6.53
N ALA A 327 -9.26 12.61 5.42
CA ALA A 327 -7.89 13.10 5.42
C ALA A 327 -7.77 14.40 6.25
N ALA A 328 -8.69 15.35 6.04
CA ALA A 328 -8.71 16.63 6.74
C ALA A 328 -8.99 16.52 8.25
N LEU A 329 -9.80 15.54 8.68
CA LEU A 329 -10.06 15.27 10.10
C LEU A 329 -8.80 14.83 10.86
N ASP A 330 -7.81 14.25 10.17
CA ASP A 330 -6.51 13.84 10.71
C ASP A 330 -6.60 13.15 12.09
N ASP A 331 -6.07 13.79 13.13
CA ASP A 331 -5.96 13.28 14.50
C ASP A 331 -7.28 13.28 15.29
N ARG A 332 -8.39 13.74 14.68
CA ARG A 332 -9.78 13.55 15.18
C ARG A 332 -10.24 12.10 14.95
N VAL A 333 -9.43 11.14 15.43
CA VAL A 333 -9.61 9.70 15.23
C VAL A 333 -10.98 9.22 15.72
N ASP A 334 -11.47 9.73 16.85
CA ASP A 334 -12.78 9.34 17.39
C ASP A 334 -13.94 9.76 16.46
N ASP A 335 -13.86 10.94 15.85
CA ASP A 335 -14.88 11.40 14.88
C ASP A 335 -14.85 10.56 13.60
N ARG A 336 -13.65 10.22 13.13
CA ARG A 336 -13.46 9.35 11.95
C ARG A 336 -14.01 7.95 12.22
N ILE A 337 -13.76 7.39 13.40
CA ILE A 337 -14.35 6.12 13.84
C ILE A 337 -15.88 6.24 13.84
N ALA A 338 -16.43 7.30 14.43
CA ALA A 338 -17.88 7.47 14.54
C ALA A 338 -18.57 7.59 13.16
N LEU A 339 -17.96 8.31 12.21
CA LEU A 339 -18.44 8.42 10.82
C LEU A 339 -18.45 7.07 10.10
N ILE A 340 -17.36 6.31 10.21
CA ILE A 340 -17.26 4.96 9.63
C ILE A 340 -18.31 4.04 10.24
N LEU A 341 -18.51 4.09 11.56
CA LEU A 341 -19.52 3.29 12.25
C LEU A 341 -20.94 3.63 11.80
N ALA A 342 -21.23 4.90 11.53
CA ALA A 342 -22.52 5.32 10.98
C ALA A 342 -22.74 4.73 9.57
N GLN A 343 -21.73 4.82 8.70
CA GLN A 343 -21.81 4.30 7.34
C GLN A 343 -21.89 2.76 7.28
N LEU A 344 -21.13 2.04 8.10
CA LEU A 344 -21.19 0.57 8.18
C LEU A 344 -22.57 0.05 8.64
N ARG A 345 -23.35 0.88 9.34
CA ARG A 345 -24.73 0.59 9.77
C ARG A 345 -25.78 1.03 8.75
N SER A 346 -25.38 1.72 7.68
CA SER A 346 -26.29 2.19 6.65
C SER A 346 -26.98 1.02 5.94
N PRO A 347 -28.28 1.14 5.62
CA PRO A 347 -28.96 0.16 4.77
C PRO A 347 -28.40 0.17 3.33
N ASP A 348 -27.76 1.26 2.90
CA ASP A 348 -27.17 1.36 1.58
C ASP A 348 -25.84 0.59 1.49
N ARG A 349 -25.75 -0.32 0.53
CA ARG A 349 -24.57 -1.18 0.34
C ARG A 349 -23.35 -0.39 -0.14
N TRP A 350 -23.57 0.70 -0.87
CA TRP A 350 -22.47 1.53 -1.39
C TRP A 350 -21.79 2.29 -0.25
N GLN A 351 -22.56 2.93 0.63
CA GLN A 351 -22.01 3.51 1.86
C GLN A 351 -21.26 2.50 2.73
N ARG A 352 -21.76 1.26 2.87
CA ARG A 352 -21.01 0.21 3.59
C ARG A 352 -19.69 -0.15 2.91
N SER A 353 -19.67 -0.21 1.58
CA SER A 353 -18.46 -0.49 0.81
C SER A 353 -17.43 0.62 0.95
N ASP A 354 -17.85 1.88 0.81
CA ASP A 354 -16.98 3.05 0.95
C ASP A 354 -16.40 3.13 2.37
N ALA A 355 -17.21 2.81 3.39
CA ALA A 355 -16.75 2.74 4.77
C ALA A 355 -15.67 1.67 4.98
N ILE A 356 -15.78 0.48 4.40
CA ILE A 356 -14.74 -0.56 4.48
C ILE A 356 -13.42 -0.06 3.88
N TRP A 357 -13.50 0.66 2.76
CA TRP A 357 -12.31 1.25 2.14
C TRP A 357 -11.67 2.33 3.02
N LEU A 358 -12.48 3.24 3.58
CA LEU A 358 -12.06 4.29 4.52
C LEU A 358 -11.44 3.72 5.80
N CYS A 359 -11.95 2.59 6.33
CA CYS A 359 -11.33 1.87 7.45
C CYS A 359 -9.87 1.54 7.17
N GLY A 360 -9.56 1.15 5.93
CA GLY A 360 -8.21 0.82 5.51
C GLY A 360 -7.26 2.01 5.67
N GLY A 361 -7.66 3.21 5.26
CA GLY A 361 -6.84 4.42 5.44
C GLY A 361 -6.66 4.80 6.91
N LEU A 362 -7.74 4.73 7.70
CA LEU A 362 -7.73 5.08 9.12
C LEU A 362 -6.84 4.14 9.96
N ILE A 363 -7.08 2.83 9.88
CA ILE A 363 -6.41 1.87 10.77
C ILE A 363 -4.93 1.70 10.43
N ARG A 364 -4.54 1.94 9.17
CA ARG A 364 -3.14 1.86 8.74
C ARG A 364 -2.26 2.93 9.37
N VAL A 365 -2.78 4.13 9.58
CA VAL A 365 -1.99 5.28 10.01
C VAL A 365 -2.24 5.65 11.47
N TRP A 366 -3.49 5.55 11.95
CA TRP A 366 -3.86 5.95 13.30
C TRP A 366 -4.09 4.75 14.21
N ARG A 367 -3.79 4.92 15.49
CA ARG A 367 -4.15 4.03 16.59
C ARG A 367 -5.50 4.46 17.15
N GLY A 368 -6.33 3.50 17.52
CA GLY A 368 -7.69 3.76 17.98
C GLY A 368 -8.39 2.51 18.51
N ARG A 369 -9.63 2.70 18.98
CA ARG A 369 -10.50 1.61 19.44
C ARG A 369 -11.32 1.08 18.27
N TYR A 370 -10.78 0.07 17.61
CA TYR A 370 -11.32 -0.44 16.34
C TYR A 370 -12.23 -1.67 16.49
N GLU A 371 -12.50 -2.11 17.72
CA GLU A 371 -13.19 -3.37 17.99
C GLU A 371 -14.59 -3.43 17.34
N GLU A 372 -15.34 -2.33 17.47
CA GLU A 372 -16.68 -2.23 16.89
C GLU A 372 -16.65 -2.13 15.35
N ILE A 373 -15.66 -1.43 14.78
CA ILE A 373 -15.47 -1.37 13.32
C ILE A 373 -15.21 -2.78 12.79
N VAL A 374 -14.24 -3.49 13.38
CA VAL A 374 -13.86 -4.83 12.95
C VAL A 374 -15.03 -5.81 13.07
N ARG A 375 -15.82 -5.71 14.15
CA ARG A 375 -17.04 -6.51 14.34
C ARG A 375 -18.10 -6.23 13.26
N LEU A 376 -18.34 -4.96 12.92
CA LEU A 376 -19.31 -4.58 11.89
C LEU A 376 -18.84 -4.96 10.47
N VAL A 377 -17.54 -4.84 10.17
CA VAL A 377 -16.98 -5.33 8.90
C VAL A 377 -17.09 -6.86 8.84
N GLY A 378 -16.81 -7.55 9.95
CA GLY A 378 -17.04 -9.00 10.06
C GLY A 378 -18.48 -9.41 9.76
N ALA A 379 -19.48 -8.63 10.18
CA ALA A 379 -20.88 -8.90 9.86
C ALA A 379 -21.17 -8.84 8.33
N GLN A 380 -20.42 -8.03 7.58
CA GLN A 380 -20.58 -7.92 6.11
C GLN A 380 -20.14 -9.18 5.37
N LEU A 381 -19.39 -10.10 5.99
CA LEU A 381 -19.01 -11.39 5.40
C LEU A 381 -20.22 -12.26 5.03
N HIS A 382 -21.38 -11.99 5.62
CA HIS A 382 -22.63 -12.69 5.40
C HIS A 382 -23.64 -11.90 4.55
N ASP A 383 -23.26 -10.74 4.02
CA ASP A 383 -24.13 -9.93 3.15
C ASP A 383 -24.40 -10.67 1.82
N PRO A 384 -25.60 -10.60 1.24
CA PRO A 384 -25.89 -11.18 -0.08
C PRO A 384 -25.01 -10.61 -1.21
N GLU A 385 -24.50 -9.39 -1.09
CA GLU A 385 -23.67 -8.73 -2.10
C GLU A 385 -22.23 -9.30 -2.13
N PRO A 386 -21.79 -9.95 -3.23
CA PRO A 386 -20.45 -10.54 -3.32
C PRO A 386 -19.31 -9.55 -3.14
N ARG A 387 -19.40 -8.38 -3.79
CA ARG A 387 -18.38 -7.33 -3.72
C ARG A 387 -18.13 -6.87 -2.28
N LEU A 388 -19.19 -6.77 -1.48
CA LEU A 388 -19.09 -6.35 -0.09
C LEU A 388 -18.40 -7.41 0.79
N ARG A 389 -18.68 -8.69 0.54
CA ARG A 389 -18.02 -9.81 1.24
C ARG A 389 -16.52 -9.87 0.90
N GLU A 390 -16.16 -9.65 -0.36
CA GLU A 390 -14.77 -9.63 -0.81
C GLU A 390 -14.02 -8.44 -0.22
N ALA A 391 -14.61 -7.24 -0.23
CA ALA A 391 -14.06 -6.05 0.40
C ALA A 391 -13.81 -6.26 1.90
N ALA A 392 -14.79 -6.82 2.62
CA ALA A 392 -14.66 -7.16 4.04
C ALA A 392 -13.55 -8.18 4.28
N THR A 393 -13.46 -9.22 3.45
CA THR A 393 -12.43 -10.26 3.56
C THR A 393 -11.02 -9.70 3.33
N SER A 394 -10.83 -8.93 2.24
CA SER A 394 -9.58 -8.26 1.89
C SER A 394 -9.12 -7.27 2.97
N PHE A 395 -10.05 -6.59 3.62
CA PHE A 395 -9.76 -5.72 4.75
C PHE A 395 -9.30 -6.52 5.98
N LEU A 396 -10.08 -7.52 6.40
CA LEU A 396 -9.80 -8.31 7.62
C LEU A 396 -8.48 -9.09 7.52
N GLU A 397 -8.12 -9.57 6.33
CA GLU A 397 -6.87 -10.32 6.09
C GLU A 397 -5.61 -9.55 6.50
N ARG A 398 -5.66 -8.22 6.45
CA ARG A 398 -4.53 -7.31 6.71
C ARG A 398 -4.44 -6.84 8.15
N LEU A 399 -5.38 -7.22 9.03
CA LEU A 399 -5.45 -6.71 10.40
C LEU A 399 -4.68 -7.54 11.43
N PHE A 400 -4.35 -8.79 11.10
CA PHE A 400 -3.73 -9.74 12.05
C PHE A 400 -4.50 -9.82 13.38
N GLU A 401 -3.84 -9.65 14.52
CA GLU A 401 -4.44 -9.76 15.85
C GLU A 401 -5.57 -8.75 16.07
N LEU A 402 -5.50 -7.58 15.41
CA LEU A 402 -6.55 -6.57 15.46
C LEU A 402 -7.86 -7.06 14.80
N GLY A 403 -7.79 -8.10 13.97
CA GLY A 403 -8.94 -8.78 13.35
C GLY A 403 -9.75 -9.66 14.30
N GLY A 404 -9.27 -9.91 15.53
CA GLY A 404 -9.91 -10.79 16.52
C GLY A 404 -11.41 -10.56 16.74
N PRO A 405 -11.93 -9.32 16.82
CA PRO A 405 -13.36 -9.06 16.96
C PRO A 405 -14.26 -9.60 15.83
N ALA A 406 -13.70 -9.95 14.66
CA ALA A 406 -14.42 -10.56 13.55
C ALA A 406 -14.32 -12.09 13.51
N ALA A 407 -13.63 -12.72 14.47
CA ALA A 407 -13.30 -14.15 14.43
C ALA A 407 -14.55 -15.05 14.36
N ASP A 408 -15.64 -14.69 15.05
CA ASP A 408 -16.89 -15.47 15.00
C ASP A 408 -17.55 -15.42 13.62
N SER A 409 -17.59 -14.24 12.99
CA SER A 409 -18.12 -14.10 11.63
C SER A 409 -17.25 -14.82 10.60
N LEU A 410 -15.93 -14.74 10.72
CA LEU A 410 -14.98 -15.48 9.88
C LEU A 410 -15.19 -17.00 10.02
N ALA A 411 -15.30 -17.50 11.25
CA ALA A 411 -15.54 -18.91 11.52
C ALA A 411 -16.91 -19.38 10.97
N ALA A 412 -17.96 -18.59 11.15
CA ALA A 412 -19.29 -18.88 10.60
C ALA A 412 -19.26 -18.92 9.06
N ARG A 413 -18.55 -17.98 8.42
CA ARG A 413 -18.40 -17.94 6.95
C ARG A 413 -17.69 -19.17 6.39
N LEU A 414 -16.68 -19.67 7.12
CA LEU A 414 -15.92 -20.87 6.76
C LEU A 414 -16.70 -22.18 6.99
N ALA A 415 -17.64 -22.17 7.94
CA ALA A 415 -18.51 -23.30 8.26
C ALA A 415 -19.74 -23.43 7.33
N GLY A 416 -20.33 -22.30 6.93
CA GLY A 416 -21.61 -22.27 6.20
C GLY A 416 -21.54 -22.56 4.70
N ASP A 417 -20.35 -22.63 4.10
CA ASP A 417 -20.22 -22.62 2.63
C ASP A 417 -19.22 -23.68 2.12
N PRO A 418 -19.65 -24.94 1.97
CA PRO A 418 -18.84 -26.01 1.39
C PRO A 418 -18.73 -25.91 -0.15
N GLY A 419 -19.35 -24.92 -0.80
CA GLY A 419 -19.50 -24.82 -2.26
C GLY A 419 -18.82 -23.63 -2.95
N LEU A 420 -18.08 -22.77 -2.22
CA LEU A 420 -17.15 -21.83 -2.87
C LEU A 420 -16.15 -22.60 -3.74
N PRO A 421 -15.78 -22.09 -4.93
CA PRO A 421 -14.67 -22.66 -5.69
C PRO A 421 -13.49 -22.92 -4.77
N GLY A 422 -13.00 -24.16 -4.83
CA GLY A 422 -11.95 -24.66 -3.94
C GLY A 422 -10.65 -23.87 -4.07
N PHE A 423 -9.75 -24.17 -3.13
CA PHE A 423 -8.34 -23.81 -3.12
C PHE A 423 -7.78 -23.81 -4.56
N SER A 424 -7.65 -22.62 -5.14
CA SER A 424 -7.20 -22.34 -6.52
C SER A 424 -8.05 -22.93 -7.66
N ARG A 425 -8.93 -22.10 -8.25
CA ARG A 425 -9.28 -22.18 -9.67
C ARG A 425 -9.79 -20.85 -10.23
N ASP A 426 -8.91 -19.85 -10.30
CA ASP A 426 -8.79 -18.97 -11.48
C ASP A 426 -7.62 -17.99 -11.30
N GLY A 427 -6.65 -18.09 -12.21
CA GLY A 427 -5.55 -17.17 -12.37
C GLY A 427 -5.90 -16.06 -13.37
N SER A 428 -7.03 -15.39 -13.20
CA SER A 428 -7.36 -14.19 -13.98
C SER A 428 -7.12 -12.93 -13.15
N CYS A 429 -6.21 -12.11 -13.67
CA CYS A 429 -5.81 -10.80 -13.17
C CYS A 429 -7.01 -9.83 -13.01
N GLY A 430 -6.94 -9.00 -11.98
CA GLY A 430 -7.76 -7.79 -11.84
C GLY A 430 -7.77 -7.29 -10.39
N LEU A 431 -6.66 -6.67 -9.92
CA LEU A 431 -6.52 -5.79 -8.73
C LEU A 431 -7.16 -6.18 -7.36
N VAL A 432 -7.86 -7.32 -7.27
CA VAL A 432 -8.64 -7.83 -6.14
C VAL A 432 -8.27 -9.31 -5.98
N GLY A 433 -7.12 -9.57 -5.38
CA GLY A 433 -6.55 -10.91 -5.30
C GLY A 433 -7.37 -11.91 -4.47
N HIS A 434 -7.42 -13.17 -4.91
CA HIS A 434 -7.59 -14.43 -4.15
C HIS A 434 -8.60 -14.46 -2.96
N SER A 435 -9.63 -13.60 -2.97
CA SER A 435 -10.40 -13.19 -1.78
C SER A 435 -11.66 -14.02 -1.53
N GLY A 436 -11.53 -15.34 -1.67
CA GLY A 436 -12.58 -16.28 -1.29
C GLY A 436 -12.36 -16.86 0.11
N ARG A 437 -12.50 -18.18 0.20
CA ARG A 437 -12.33 -18.97 1.42
C ARG A 437 -10.93 -18.81 2.05
N ASP A 438 -9.89 -18.69 1.24
CA ASP A 438 -8.50 -18.58 1.69
C ASP A 438 -8.20 -17.26 2.37
N GLY A 439 -8.78 -16.16 1.90
CA GLY A 439 -8.67 -14.85 2.56
C GLY A 439 -9.31 -14.88 3.96
N ALA A 440 -10.49 -15.47 4.08
CA ALA A 440 -11.17 -15.62 5.37
C ALA A 440 -10.41 -16.55 6.34
N LEU A 441 -9.87 -17.66 5.83
CA LEU A 441 -9.03 -18.56 6.63
C LEU A 441 -7.73 -17.89 7.08
N LEU A 442 -7.10 -17.13 6.19
CA LEU A 442 -5.88 -16.38 6.51
C LEU A 442 -6.15 -15.29 7.56
N ALA A 443 -7.25 -14.55 7.43
CA ALA A 443 -7.67 -13.57 8.43
C ALA A 443 -7.88 -14.23 9.80
N LEU A 444 -8.59 -15.38 9.84
CA LEU A 444 -8.83 -16.12 11.09
C LEU A 444 -7.53 -16.66 11.70
N ALA A 445 -6.61 -17.19 10.87
CA ALA A 445 -5.33 -17.70 11.31
C ALA A 445 -4.42 -16.59 11.86
N ARG A 446 -4.32 -15.45 11.15
CA ARG A 446 -3.53 -14.28 11.60
C ARG A 446 -4.12 -13.61 12.84
N ALA A 447 -5.42 -13.73 13.08
CA ALA A 447 -6.05 -13.31 14.33
C ALA A 447 -5.74 -14.24 15.53
N GLY A 448 -5.05 -15.37 15.29
CA GLY A 448 -4.68 -16.33 16.33
C GLY A 448 -5.81 -17.26 16.78
N ASP A 449 -6.90 -17.36 16.01
CA ASP A 449 -8.04 -18.18 16.39
C ASP A 449 -7.82 -19.68 16.08
N THR A 450 -7.82 -20.50 17.13
CA THR A 450 -7.54 -21.94 17.04
C THR A 450 -8.52 -22.73 16.16
N ARG A 451 -9.73 -22.20 15.88
CA ARG A 451 -10.68 -22.81 14.92
C ARG A 451 -10.12 -22.87 13.50
N ALA A 452 -9.09 -22.07 13.18
CA ALA A 452 -8.37 -22.15 11.91
C ALA A 452 -7.57 -23.45 11.75
N VAL A 453 -7.10 -24.09 12.84
CA VAL A 453 -6.21 -25.27 12.77
C VAL A 453 -6.80 -26.43 11.93
N PRO A 454 -8.03 -26.93 12.19
CA PRO A 454 -8.60 -28.00 11.37
C PRO A 454 -8.86 -27.58 9.91
N LEU A 455 -9.07 -26.29 9.65
CA LEU A 455 -9.28 -25.76 8.30
C LEU A 455 -7.95 -25.64 7.53
N LEU A 456 -6.88 -25.22 8.20
CA LEU A 456 -5.53 -25.23 7.67
C LEU A 456 -5.06 -26.66 7.39
N ALA A 457 -5.40 -27.63 8.24
CA ALA A 457 -5.10 -29.04 7.99
C ALA A 457 -5.72 -29.53 6.67
N ARG A 458 -6.98 -29.14 6.38
CA ARG A 458 -7.64 -29.45 5.09
C ARG A 458 -6.99 -28.70 3.93
N ALA A 459 -6.68 -27.41 4.09
CA ALA A 459 -5.97 -26.65 3.06
C ALA A 459 -4.62 -27.30 2.71
N LEU A 460 -3.90 -27.80 3.72
CA LEU A 460 -2.64 -28.54 3.56
C LEU A 460 -2.79 -29.91 2.89
N GLU A 461 -4.00 -30.39 2.61
CA GLU A 461 -4.26 -31.61 1.82
C GLU A 461 -4.46 -31.31 0.33
N GLU A 462 -4.67 -30.05 -0.05
CA GLU A 462 -4.93 -29.60 -1.43
C GLU A 462 -3.64 -29.35 -2.23
N PRO A 463 -3.61 -29.63 -3.55
CA PRO A 463 -2.37 -29.58 -4.32
C PRO A 463 -1.66 -28.22 -4.25
N ASP A 464 -2.43 -27.13 -4.26
CA ASP A 464 -1.93 -25.77 -4.14
C ASP A 464 -2.33 -25.18 -2.78
N VAL A 465 -1.35 -24.61 -2.08
CA VAL A 465 -1.54 -23.98 -0.76
C VAL A 465 -1.06 -22.55 -0.86
N ARG A 466 -1.98 -21.62 -0.58
CA ARG A 466 -1.64 -20.21 -0.44
C ARG A 466 -0.53 -20.01 0.60
N ARG A 467 0.61 -19.46 0.16
CA ARG A 467 1.85 -19.37 0.96
C ARG A 467 1.66 -18.59 2.25
N GLU A 468 0.84 -17.55 2.24
CA GLU A 468 0.55 -16.72 3.41
C GLU A 468 -0.07 -17.52 4.57
N LEU A 469 -0.82 -18.59 4.28
CA LEU A 469 -1.40 -19.47 5.31
C LEU A 469 -0.30 -20.17 6.13
N LEU A 470 0.82 -20.52 5.50
CA LEU A 470 1.95 -21.16 6.16
C LEU A 470 2.69 -20.20 7.09
N TYR A 471 2.75 -18.92 6.73
CA TYR A 471 3.31 -17.87 7.59
C TYR A 471 2.39 -17.50 8.76
N ALA A 472 1.08 -17.70 8.63
CA ALA A 472 0.11 -17.44 9.70
C ALA A 472 0.12 -18.50 10.82
N VAL A 473 0.78 -19.65 10.62
CA VAL A 473 0.84 -20.75 11.60
C VAL A 473 1.43 -20.32 12.95
N ASP A 474 2.38 -19.38 12.95
CA ASP A 474 3.02 -18.88 14.17
C ASP A 474 2.03 -18.21 15.12
N GLY A 475 1.06 -17.45 14.59
CA GLY A 475 0.03 -16.77 15.37
C GLY A 475 -0.93 -17.70 16.12
N LEU A 476 -1.01 -18.98 15.72
CA LEU A 476 -1.85 -19.99 16.38
C LEU A 476 -1.19 -20.65 17.60
N GLY A 477 0.11 -20.39 17.80
CA GLY A 477 0.87 -20.90 18.93
C GLY A 477 0.82 -22.42 19.08
N PRO A 478 0.76 -22.96 20.32
CA PRO A 478 0.82 -24.40 20.57
C PRO A 478 -0.32 -25.23 19.93
N ALA A 479 -1.46 -24.60 19.61
CA ALA A 479 -2.60 -25.29 19.00
C ALA A 479 -2.26 -25.84 17.61
N ALA A 480 -1.31 -25.22 16.90
CA ALA A 480 -0.88 -25.66 15.57
C ALA A 480 0.04 -26.89 15.58
N ALA A 481 0.45 -27.40 16.75
CA ALA A 481 1.32 -28.58 16.86
C ALA A 481 0.80 -29.81 16.08
N GLY A 482 -0.52 -29.96 15.98
CA GLY A 482 -1.18 -31.02 15.22
C GLY A 482 -0.93 -30.99 13.70
N LEU A 483 -0.46 -29.86 13.15
CA LEU A 483 -0.15 -29.70 11.72
C LEU A 483 1.21 -30.31 11.33
N ALA A 484 2.08 -30.60 12.30
CA ALA A 484 3.45 -31.05 12.04
C ALA A 484 3.56 -32.29 11.10
N PRO A 485 2.72 -33.34 11.22
CA PRO A 485 2.78 -34.48 10.30
C PRO A 485 2.45 -34.11 8.85
N LEU A 486 1.48 -33.22 8.63
CA LEU A 486 1.08 -32.77 7.29
C LEU A 486 2.17 -31.90 6.66
N LEU A 487 2.70 -30.94 7.43
CA LEU A 487 3.80 -30.08 6.99
C LEU A 487 5.05 -30.89 6.63
N ARG A 488 5.37 -31.92 7.44
CA ARG A 488 6.47 -32.86 7.17
C ARG A 488 6.24 -33.61 5.85
N ARG A 489 5.03 -34.15 5.64
CA ARG A 489 4.68 -34.86 4.41
C ARG A 489 4.85 -33.95 3.18
N ARG A 490 4.33 -32.72 3.25
CA ARG A 490 4.49 -31.73 2.18
C ARG A 490 5.93 -31.42 1.89
N LEU A 491 6.74 -31.19 2.94
CA LEU A 491 8.17 -30.95 2.77
C LEU A 491 8.87 -32.16 2.13
N ALA A 492 8.41 -33.39 2.37
CA ALA A 492 8.96 -34.58 1.72
C ALA A 492 8.67 -34.64 0.21
N GLU A 493 7.53 -34.10 -0.23
CA GLU A 493 7.06 -34.11 -1.62
C GLU A 493 7.67 -32.95 -2.46
N VAL A 494 8.32 -31.96 -1.83
CA VAL A 494 8.95 -30.84 -2.55
C VAL A 494 10.13 -31.31 -3.41
N GLU A 495 10.11 -30.93 -4.70
CA GLU A 495 11.17 -31.19 -5.66
C GLU A 495 12.41 -30.31 -5.38
N LEU A 496 13.60 -30.87 -5.64
CA LEU A 496 14.89 -30.22 -5.39
C LEU A 496 15.44 -29.59 -6.66
N ASP A 497 14.75 -28.57 -7.17
CA ASP A 497 15.15 -27.79 -8.35
C ASP A 497 15.39 -26.31 -7.99
N GLU A 498 15.55 -25.46 -9.00
CA GLU A 498 15.77 -24.01 -8.84
C GLU A 498 14.63 -23.29 -8.08
N GLY A 499 13.41 -23.82 -8.13
CA GLY A 499 12.23 -23.31 -7.41
C GLY A 499 12.10 -23.84 -5.97
N LEU A 500 13.10 -24.56 -5.45
CA LEU A 500 13.07 -25.15 -4.11
C LEU A 500 12.81 -24.13 -3.01
N PHE A 501 13.47 -22.96 -3.05
CA PHE A 501 13.34 -21.96 -1.99
C PHE A 501 11.90 -21.49 -1.81
N ASP A 502 11.23 -21.16 -2.91
CA ASP A 502 9.88 -20.61 -2.92
C ASP A 502 8.82 -21.60 -2.40
N ARG A 503 9.06 -22.91 -2.60
CA ARG A 503 8.19 -24.00 -2.11
C ARG A 503 8.54 -24.44 -0.68
N ALA A 504 9.82 -24.53 -0.34
CA ALA A 504 10.27 -25.06 0.94
C ALA A 504 10.28 -24.01 2.06
N ALA A 505 10.60 -22.75 1.78
CA ALA A 505 10.76 -21.73 2.84
C ALA A 505 9.49 -21.52 3.68
N PRO A 506 8.27 -21.42 3.10
CA PRO A 506 7.04 -21.32 3.89
C PRO A 506 6.78 -22.56 4.77
N LEU A 507 7.05 -23.77 4.25
CA LEU A 507 6.90 -25.03 4.98
C LEU A 507 7.92 -25.15 6.13
N LEU A 508 9.17 -24.76 5.88
CA LEU A 508 10.24 -24.73 6.88
C LEU A 508 9.93 -23.74 8.01
N TYR A 509 9.37 -22.58 7.67
CA TYR A 509 8.89 -21.60 8.64
C TYR A 509 7.76 -22.17 9.51
N ALA A 510 6.72 -22.74 8.89
CA ALA A 510 5.61 -23.35 9.61
C ALA A 510 6.06 -24.51 10.51
N LEU A 511 6.98 -25.37 10.04
CA LEU A 511 7.57 -26.44 10.84
C LEU A 511 8.35 -25.92 12.06
N ALA A 512 9.08 -24.82 11.89
CA ALA A 512 9.81 -24.17 12.97
C ALA A 512 8.83 -23.65 14.04
N ALA A 513 7.75 -22.97 13.62
CA ALA A 513 6.72 -22.45 14.50
C ALA A 513 6.05 -23.55 15.34
N VAL A 514 5.69 -24.69 14.72
CA VAL A 514 5.07 -25.83 15.43
C VAL A 514 6.07 -26.74 16.14
N ARG A 515 7.38 -26.43 16.06
CA ARG A 515 8.48 -27.25 16.61
C ARG A 515 8.41 -28.73 16.19
N GLY A 516 8.11 -28.98 14.93
CA GLY A 516 7.89 -30.31 14.35
C GLY A 516 9.15 -31.17 14.19
N GLY A 517 9.87 -31.47 15.28
CA GLY A 517 11.19 -32.14 15.25
C GLY A 517 11.22 -33.54 14.61
N GLN A 518 10.08 -34.17 14.34
CA GLN A 518 10.01 -35.39 13.53
C GLN A 518 10.41 -35.17 12.07
N ALA A 519 10.41 -33.92 11.58
CA ALA A 519 10.73 -33.54 10.21
C ALA A 519 12.25 -33.39 9.94
N VAL A 520 13.13 -33.69 10.91
CA VAL A 520 14.59 -33.57 10.74
C VAL A 520 15.11 -34.27 9.47
N PRO A 521 14.68 -35.50 9.10
CA PRO A 521 15.12 -36.14 7.86
C PRO A 521 14.77 -35.33 6.60
N GLU A 522 13.55 -34.79 6.54
CA GLU A 522 13.06 -34.00 5.41
C GLU A 522 13.78 -32.64 5.34
N VAL A 523 14.04 -32.00 6.48
CA VAL A 523 14.83 -30.76 6.53
C VAL A 523 16.27 -31.01 6.09
N LEU A 524 16.89 -32.13 6.47
CA LEU A 524 18.23 -32.50 6.00
C LEU A 524 18.27 -32.77 4.49
N ARG A 525 17.21 -33.38 3.93
CA ARG A 525 17.08 -33.57 2.48
C ARG A 525 17.10 -32.23 1.75
N VAL A 526 16.33 -31.25 2.23
CA VAL A 526 16.29 -29.88 1.66
C VAL A 526 17.63 -29.16 1.85
N LEU A 527 18.25 -29.26 3.03
CA LEU A 527 19.55 -28.66 3.33
C LEU A 527 20.65 -29.14 2.38
N ARG A 528 20.70 -30.46 2.12
CA ARG A 528 21.70 -31.11 1.26
C ARG A 528 21.39 -30.93 -0.23
N GLY A 529 20.12 -30.86 -0.58
CA GLY A 529 19.62 -30.68 -1.95
C GLY A 529 19.52 -29.23 -2.41
N ALA A 530 20.10 -28.27 -1.68
CA ALA A 530 20.02 -26.86 -2.03
C ALA A 530 20.70 -26.58 -3.40
N PRO A 531 19.98 -26.00 -4.38
CA PRO A 531 20.52 -25.69 -5.71
C PRO A 531 21.67 -24.67 -5.63
N GLU A 532 22.39 -24.44 -6.72
CA GLU A 532 23.46 -23.45 -6.77
C GLU A 532 22.91 -22.02 -6.64
N HIS A 533 21.83 -21.71 -7.35
CA HIS A 533 21.09 -20.48 -7.17
C HIS A 533 20.38 -20.49 -5.81
N ARG A 534 20.45 -19.38 -5.05
CA ARG A 534 19.81 -19.23 -3.72
C ARG A 534 20.18 -20.33 -2.70
N ARG A 535 21.31 -21.03 -2.90
CA ARG A 535 21.83 -22.07 -2.00
C ARG A 535 21.80 -21.64 -0.53
N ASP A 536 22.30 -20.44 -0.28
CA ASP A 536 22.46 -19.90 1.07
C ASP A 536 21.12 -19.60 1.71
N TRP A 537 20.12 -19.13 0.96
CA TRP A 537 18.80 -18.84 1.49
C TRP A 537 18.07 -20.13 1.90
N VAL A 538 18.17 -21.18 1.08
CA VAL A 538 17.61 -22.51 1.41
C VAL A 538 18.30 -23.07 2.66
N ARG A 539 19.64 -23.03 2.69
CA ARG A 539 20.43 -23.54 3.81
C ARG A 539 20.14 -22.79 5.09
N GLU A 540 20.09 -21.47 5.02
CA GLU A 540 19.74 -20.64 6.15
C GLU A 540 18.35 -21.01 6.68
N ALA A 541 17.31 -21.04 5.83
CA ALA A 541 15.96 -21.40 6.24
C ALA A 541 15.91 -22.76 6.94
N ALA A 542 16.56 -23.78 6.36
CA ALA A 542 16.64 -25.12 6.95
C ALA A 542 17.36 -25.13 8.31
N LEU A 543 18.48 -24.42 8.44
CA LEU A 543 19.23 -24.30 9.70
C LEU A 543 18.43 -23.55 10.77
N ARG A 544 17.67 -22.51 10.41
CA ARG A 544 16.75 -21.84 11.36
C ARG A 544 15.68 -22.80 11.86
N THR A 545 15.10 -23.64 11.00
CA THR A 545 14.15 -24.69 11.40
C THR A 545 14.79 -25.73 12.32
N LEU A 546 16.00 -26.20 12.01
CA LEU A 546 16.73 -27.13 12.88
C LEU A 546 17.05 -26.52 14.26
N ALA A 547 17.38 -25.23 14.32
CA ALA A 547 17.58 -24.53 15.59
C ALA A 547 16.28 -24.50 16.42
N ALA A 548 15.12 -24.28 15.79
CA ALA A 548 13.82 -24.29 16.47
C ALA A 548 13.43 -25.67 17.02
N PHE A 549 13.92 -26.76 16.42
CA PHE A 549 13.73 -28.12 16.93
C PHE A 549 14.57 -28.43 18.18
N GLY A 550 15.63 -27.65 18.43
CA GLY A 550 16.50 -27.81 19.58
C GLY A 550 17.10 -29.23 19.66
N PRO A 551 17.03 -29.92 20.82
CA PRO A 551 17.64 -31.25 20.99
C PRO A 551 17.16 -32.33 20.02
N ALA A 552 15.97 -32.18 19.42
CA ALA A 552 15.48 -33.13 18.41
C ALA A 552 16.34 -33.13 17.13
N ALA A 553 17.06 -32.04 16.85
CA ALA A 553 17.93 -31.91 15.69
C ALA A 553 19.32 -32.56 15.86
N ARG A 554 19.59 -33.31 16.94
CA ARG A 554 20.90 -33.93 17.19
C ARG A 554 21.43 -34.79 16.04
N LYS A 555 20.54 -35.42 15.26
CA LYS A 555 20.92 -36.21 14.07
C LYS A 555 21.54 -35.37 12.94
N ALA A 556 21.31 -34.06 12.94
CA ALA A 556 21.81 -33.12 11.94
C ALA A 556 23.14 -32.43 12.35
N VAL A 557 23.68 -32.75 13.53
CA VAL A 557 24.94 -32.18 14.04
C VAL A 557 26.13 -32.30 13.06
N PRO A 558 26.36 -33.44 12.37
CA PRO A 558 27.46 -33.54 11.41
C PRO A 558 27.34 -32.52 10.27
N ASP A 559 26.13 -32.32 9.73
CA ASP A 559 25.85 -31.34 8.69
C ASP A 559 26.04 -29.91 9.21
N MET A 560 25.58 -29.61 10.45
CA MET A 560 25.78 -28.30 11.08
C MET A 560 27.26 -27.97 11.28
N ARG A 561 28.07 -28.92 11.77
CA ARG A 561 29.52 -28.74 11.95
C ARG A 561 30.21 -28.46 10.62
N GLY A 562 29.85 -29.18 9.55
CA GLY A 562 30.39 -28.95 8.22
C GLY A 562 30.06 -27.56 7.64
N LEU A 563 28.97 -26.94 8.08
CA LEU A 563 28.53 -25.62 7.62
C LEU A 563 29.03 -24.45 8.48
N LEU A 564 29.71 -24.69 9.60
CA LEU A 564 30.34 -23.63 10.40
C LEU A 564 31.39 -22.85 9.62
N THR A 565 32.11 -23.54 8.73
CA THR A 565 33.17 -22.97 7.89
C THR A 565 32.67 -22.43 6.55
N ALA A 566 31.35 -22.33 6.34
CA ALA A 566 30.80 -21.74 5.13
C ALA A 566 31.30 -20.29 4.95
N ASP A 567 31.43 -19.87 3.69
CA ASP A 567 31.81 -18.51 3.31
C ASP A 567 30.69 -17.50 3.56
N SER A 568 29.45 -17.97 3.65
CA SER A 568 28.28 -17.15 3.95
C SER A 568 28.09 -17.00 5.46
N ALA A 569 28.17 -15.76 5.95
CA ALA A 569 27.96 -15.47 7.38
C ALA A 569 26.55 -15.86 7.85
N ALA A 570 25.54 -15.74 7.00
CA ALA A 570 24.17 -16.15 7.29
C ALA A 570 24.08 -17.66 7.55
N VAL A 571 24.66 -18.47 6.66
CA VAL A 571 24.70 -19.94 6.81
C VAL A 571 25.56 -20.36 8.00
N SER A 572 26.77 -19.80 8.13
CA SER A 572 27.71 -20.07 9.23
C SER A 572 27.08 -19.75 10.59
N SER A 573 26.44 -18.58 10.73
CA SER A 573 25.79 -18.16 11.98
C SER A 573 24.53 -18.97 12.29
N ALA A 574 23.72 -19.30 11.27
CA ALA A 574 22.55 -20.15 11.45
C ALA A 574 22.95 -21.58 11.87
N ALA A 575 24.04 -22.13 11.31
CA ALA A 575 24.60 -23.42 11.68
C ALA A 575 25.11 -23.43 13.12
N ALA A 576 25.84 -22.39 13.53
CA ALA A 576 26.32 -22.21 14.89
C ALA A 576 25.14 -22.16 15.89
N ARG A 577 24.08 -21.42 15.56
CA ARG A 577 22.86 -21.35 16.39
C ARG A 577 22.13 -22.69 16.48
N ALA A 578 22.03 -23.42 15.37
CA ALA A 578 21.39 -24.74 15.35
C ALA A 578 22.19 -25.78 16.15
N LEU A 579 23.52 -25.76 16.04
CA LEU A 579 24.41 -26.63 16.80
C LEU A 579 24.31 -26.35 18.31
N TRP A 580 24.30 -25.08 18.71
CA TRP A 580 24.06 -24.68 20.10
C TRP A 580 22.73 -25.21 20.62
N ALA A 581 21.64 -25.04 19.86
CA ALA A 581 20.31 -25.49 20.27
C ALA A 581 20.21 -27.03 20.40
N ALA A 582 21.01 -27.79 19.63
CA ALA A 582 20.99 -29.25 19.61
C ALA A 582 21.86 -29.91 20.69
N GLU A 583 23.06 -29.37 20.95
CA GLU A 583 24.06 -29.98 21.84
C GLU A 583 24.44 -29.11 23.06
N GLY A 584 24.29 -27.79 22.98
CA GLY A 584 24.72 -26.87 24.05
C GLY A 584 26.25 -26.76 24.20
N ASP A 585 27.02 -27.19 23.19
CA ASP A 585 28.48 -27.07 23.17
C ASP A 585 28.91 -25.69 22.64
N ARG A 586 29.84 -25.05 23.34
CA ARG A 586 30.38 -23.72 23.02
C ARG A 586 31.65 -23.77 22.17
N GLY A 587 32.37 -24.90 22.20
CA GLY A 587 33.77 -24.99 21.75
C GLY A 587 33.96 -24.53 20.31
N ASP A 588 33.16 -25.08 19.39
CA ASP A 588 33.23 -24.75 17.96
C ASP A 588 32.33 -23.55 17.58
N VAL A 589 31.30 -23.28 18.38
CA VAL A 589 30.24 -22.30 18.08
C VAL A 589 30.73 -20.86 18.24
N LEU A 590 31.35 -20.52 19.38
CA LEU A 590 31.75 -19.13 19.65
C LEU A 590 32.84 -18.63 18.68
N PRO A 591 33.92 -19.41 18.40
CA PRO A 591 34.94 -18.96 17.44
C PRO A 591 34.39 -18.77 16.02
N ALA A 592 33.44 -19.61 15.60
CA ALA A 592 32.80 -19.49 14.29
C ALA A 592 32.01 -18.18 14.15
N LEU A 593 31.35 -17.73 15.22
CA LEU A 593 30.60 -16.47 15.26
C LEU A 593 31.51 -15.25 15.39
N GLU A 594 32.54 -15.31 16.25
CA GLU A 594 33.49 -14.21 16.46
C GLU A 594 34.29 -13.85 15.19
N ARG A 595 34.46 -14.80 14.27
CA ARG A 595 35.08 -14.56 12.95
C ARG A 595 34.40 -13.43 12.18
N TRP A 596 33.10 -13.24 12.35
CA TRP A 596 32.26 -12.29 11.63
C TRP A 596 32.05 -10.95 12.37
N LEU A 597 32.64 -10.80 13.57
CA LEU A 597 32.60 -9.58 14.37
C LEU A 597 33.91 -8.78 14.29
N ARG A 598 34.54 -8.78 13.11
CA ARG A 598 35.82 -8.09 12.91
C ARG A 598 35.60 -6.70 12.31
N PRO A 599 36.41 -5.70 12.70
CA PRO A 599 36.40 -4.41 12.01
C PRO A 599 36.61 -4.62 10.50
N GLY A 600 35.63 -4.19 9.68
CA GLY A 600 35.63 -4.38 8.22
C GLY A 600 34.66 -5.45 7.70
N SER A 601 34.02 -6.25 8.56
CA SER A 601 32.89 -7.10 8.16
C SER A 601 31.71 -6.24 7.68
N SER A 602 30.96 -6.73 6.69
CA SER A 602 29.77 -6.02 6.22
C SER A 602 28.67 -6.01 7.28
N ALA A 603 27.79 -5.01 7.23
CA ALA A 603 26.70 -4.89 8.19
C ALA A 603 25.80 -6.15 8.29
N PRO A 604 25.39 -6.80 7.18
CA PRO A 604 24.60 -8.03 7.25
C PRO A 604 25.33 -9.19 7.94
N GLU A 605 26.63 -9.38 7.66
CA GLU A 605 27.43 -10.45 8.25
C GLU A 605 27.58 -10.27 9.77
N TRP A 606 27.87 -9.03 10.19
CA TRP A 606 27.95 -8.67 11.60
C TRP A 606 26.62 -8.92 12.32
N CYS A 607 25.51 -8.47 11.72
CA CYS A 607 24.18 -8.63 12.29
C CYS A 607 23.82 -10.10 12.51
N CYS A 608 24.14 -10.99 11.56
CA CYS A 608 23.88 -12.42 11.68
C CYS A 608 24.61 -13.03 12.88
N ALA A 609 25.90 -12.70 13.05
CA ALA A 609 26.70 -13.21 14.15
C ALA A 609 26.28 -12.66 15.51
N ALA A 610 25.99 -11.34 15.58
CA ALA A 610 25.50 -10.71 16.80
C ALA A 610 24.15 -11.29 17.25
N LEU A 611 23.22 -11.51 16.31
CA LEU A 611 21.94 -12.17 16.58
C LEU A 611 22.12 -13.58 17.13
N ALA A 612 23.02 -14.36 16.55
CA ALA A 612 23.30 -15.73 17.00
C ALA A 612 23.90 -15.75 18.42
N LEU A 613 24.86 -14.87 18.73
CA LEU A 613 25.42 -14.74 20.08
C LEU A 613 24.37 -14.30 21.10
N GLY A 614 23.51 -13.35 20.73
CA GLY A 614 22.40 -12.92 21.58
C GLY A 614 21.42 -14.05 21.91
N ALA A 615 21.11 -14.92 20.93
CA ALA A 615 20.25 -16.09 21.14
C ALA A 615 20.90 -17.18 22.01
N ILE A 616 22.23 -17.29 22.00
CA ILE A 616 22.99 -18.15 22.93
C ILE A 616 22.89 -17.60 24.37
N GLY A 617 22.79 -16.28 24.53
CA GLY A 617 22.57 -15.60 25.80
C GLY A 617 23.82 -15.58 26.69
N PRO A 618 23.69 -15.70 28.03
CA PRO A 618 24.81 -15.61 28.98
C PRO A 618 25.92 -16.63 28.70
N ALA A 619 25.59 -17.67 27.93
CA ALA A 619 26.57 -18.65 27.53
C ALA A 619 27.68 -18.10 26.61
N ALA A 620 27.39 -17.04 25.86
CA ALA A 620 28.35 -16.36 25.00
C ALA A 620 29.05 -15.17 25.69
N ALA A 621 29.05 -15.10 27.03
CA ALA A 621 29.67 -14.00 27.77
C ALA A 621 31.15 -13.74 27.39
N GLY A 622 31.89 -14.78 26.99
CA GLY A 622 33.27 -14.65 26.50
C GLY A 622 33.41 -13.78 25.24
N SER A 623 32.37 -13.73 24.40
CA SER A 623 32.34 -12.96 23.15
C SER A 623 31.90 -11.51 23.35
N ALA A 624 31.63 -11.07 24.59
CA ALA A 624 31.17 -9.71 24.87
C ALA A 624 32.15 -8.63 24.40
N ALA A 625 33.46 -8.90 24.42
CA ALA A 625 34.48 -7.97 23.92
C ALA A 625 34.39 -7.79 22.39
N ALA A 626 34.08 -8.86 21.65
CA ALA A 626 33.96 -8.83 20.20
C ALA A 626 32.75 -8.03 19.71
N LEU A 627 31.69 -7.88 20.53
CA LEU A 627 30.50 -7.10 20.20
C LEU A 627 30.68 -5.57 20.39
N ARG A 628 31.63 -5.15 21.23
CA ARG A 628 31.81 -3.73 21.60
C ARG A 628 32.09 -2.80 20.41
N PRO A 629 32.92 -3.15 19.40
CA PRO A 629 33.16 -2.27 18.27
C PRO A 629 31.88 -1.94 17.50
N GLY A 630 30.91 -2.86 17.45
CA GLY A 630 29.63 -2.66 16.76
C GLY A 630 28.74 -1.58 17.40
N LEU A 631 28.95 -1.23 18.67
CA LEU A 631 28.21 -0.16 19.34
C LEU A 631 28.50 1.23 18.75
N ALA A 632 29.67 1.40 18.12
CA ALA A 632 30.10 2.65 17.49
C ALA A 632 30.04 2.60 15.96
N SER A 633 29.33 1.62 15.38
CA SER A 633 29.17 1.49 13.93
C SER A 633 28.38 2.67 13.35
N ARG A 634 28.70 3.07 12.11
CA ARG A 634 27.85 4.00 11.33
C ARG A 634 26.52 3.36 10.93
N ASP A 635 26.50 2.05 10.76
CA ASP A 635 25.29 1.30 10.44
C ASP A 635 24.41 1.11 11.69
N LEU A 636 23.15 1.56 11.59
CA LEU A 636 22.15 1.49 12.65
C LEU A 636 21.88 0.05 13.12
N TRP A 637 21.69 -0.88 12.19
CA TRP A 637 21.33 -2.25 12.53
C TRP A 637 22.48 -2.94 13.24
N VAL A 638 23.73 -2.67 12.84
CA VAL A 638 24.91 -3.14 13.58
C VAL A 638 24.90 -2.63 15.01
N ARG A 639 24.59 -1.34 15.25
CA ARG A 639 24.48 -0.79 16.62
C ARG A 639 23.40 -1.49 17.44
N VAL A 640 22.18 -1.58 16.90
CA VAL A 640 21.02 -2.18 17.58
C VAL A 640 21.25 -3.67 17.90
N ARG A 641 21.73 -4.44 16.92
CA ARG A 641 22.01 -5.88 17.11
C ARG A 641 23.16 -6.10 18.09
N SER A 642 24.21 -5.28 18.03
CA SER A 642 25.35 -5.37 18.97
C SER A 642 24.95 -5.01 20.39
N ALA A 643 24.19 -3.93 20.59
CA ALA A 643 23.70 -3.52 21.91
C ALA A 643 22.78 -4.58 22.51
N SER A 644 21.82 -5.08 21.73
CA SER A 644 20.89 -6.12 22.18
C SER A 644 21.60 -7.44 22.51
N ALA A 645 22.56 -7.85 21.66
CA ALA A 645 23.37 -9.04 21.92
C ALA A 645 24.26 -8.86 23.15
N LEU A 646 24.92 -7.70 23.31
CA LEU A 646 25.79 -7.40 24.45
C LEU A 646 25.02 -7.47 25.77
N TRP A 647 23.80 -6.94 25.81
CA TRP A 647 22.90 -7.11 26.95
C TRP A 647 22.63 -8.59 27.22
N ARG A 648 22.15 -9.36 26.22
CA ARG A 648 21.79 -10.78 26.40
C ARG A 648 22.95 -11.67 26.85
N VAL A 649 24.19 -11.36 26.43
CA VAL A 649 25.37 -12.16 26.80
C VAL A 649 26.02 -11.73 28.11
N SER A 650 25.92 -10.45 28.50
CA SER A 650 26.67 -9.91 29.64
C SER A 650 25.83 -9.34 30.78
N GLY A 651 24.54 -9.07 30.56
CA GLY A 651 23.65 -8.43 31.52
C GLY A 651 24.04 -6.98 31.86
N ARG A 652 24.86 -6.33 31.03
CA ARG A 652 25.35 -4.96 31.26
C ARG A 652 24.51 -3.93 30.52
N ALA A 653 23.54 -3.36 31.22
CA ALA A 653 22.63 -2.36 30.66
C ALA A 653 23.31 -1.00 30.40
N ASP A 654 24.35 -0.65 31.18
CA ASP A 654 25.09 0.62 31.11
C ASP A 654 25.67 0.91 29.71
N GLN A 655 26.04 -0.12 28.97
CA GLN A 655 26.59 0.01 27.61
C GLN A 655 25.55 -0.17 26.51
N ALA A 656 24.51 -0.97 26.76
CA ALA A 656 23.51 -1.29 25.74
C ALA A 656 22.39 -0.24 25.68
N LEU A 657 21.89 0.20 26.83
CA LEU A 657 20.70 1.05 26.93
C LEU A 657 20.86 2.40 26.22
N PRO A 658 21.97 3.16 26.39
CA PRO A 658 22.13 4.44 25.70
C PRO A 658 22.14 4.30 24.17
N VAL A 659 22.74 3.21 23.65
CA VAL A 659 22.79 2.94 22.21
C VAL A 659 21.42 2.58 21.67
N LEU A 660 20.64 1.78 22.41
CA LEU A 660 19.28 1.41 22.05
C LEU A 660 18.34 2.62 22.06
N LEU A 661 18.45 3.50 23.06
CA LEU A 661 17.63 4.72 23.13
C LEU A 661 17.99 5.73 22.04
N ALA A 662 19.27 5.89 21.70
CA ALA A 662 19.67 6.71 20.56
C ALA A 662 19.10 6.17 19.24
N ALA A 663 19.18 4.85 19.03
CA ALA A 663 18.64 4.19 17.84
C ALA A 663 17.11 4.24 17.75
N TRP A 664 16.40 4.30 18.89
CA TRP A 664 14.95 4.44 18.95
C TRP A 664 14.44 5.75 18.33
N GLU A 665 15.17 6.84 18.60
CA GLU A 665 14.87 8.17 18.07
C GLU A 665 15.30 8.29 16.61
N GLU A 666 16.46 7.72 16.25
CA GLU A 666 17.02 7.80 14.89
C GLU A 666 16.16 7.09 13.84
N ASN A 667 15.57 5.92 14.16
CA ASN A 667 14.82 5.16 13.16
C ASN A 667 13.65 4.37 13.76
N ARG A 668 12.44 4.70 13.30
CA ARG A 668 11.19 4.04 13.68
C ARG A 668 11.20 2.52 13.49
N HIS A 669 11.87 2.01 12.45
CA HIS A 669 11.86 0.57 12.14
C HIS A 669 12.67 -0.25 13.15
N ALA A 670 13.58 0.37 13.91
CA ALA A 670 14.32 -0.30 14.98
C ALA A 670 13.49 -0.48 16.27
N ARG A 671 12.39 0.26 16.44
CA ARG A 671 11.65 0.33 17.70
C ARG A 671 11.12 -1.02 18.17
N VAL A 672 10.65 -1.89 17.27
CA VAL A 672 10.15 -3.23 17.64
C VAL A 672 11.26 -4.09 18.25
N ASP A 673 12.42 -4.14 17.59
CA ASP A 673 13.60 -4.90 18.07
C ASP A 673 14.11 -4.36 19.40
N ILE A 674 14.14 -3.03 19.54
CA ILE A 674 14.55 -2.36 20.78
C ILE A 674 13.55 -2.65 21.90
N ALA A 675 12.24 -2.51 21.65
CA ALA A 675 11.20 -2.78 22.64
C ALA A 675 11.24 -4.23 23.14
N GLU A 676 11.55 -5.19 22.26
CA GLU A 676 11.77 -6.58 22.63
C GLU A 676 12.95 -6.71 23.60
N CYS A 677 14.10 -6.09 23.28
CA CYS A 677 15.25 -6.07 24.18
C CYS A 677 14.94 -5.38 25.52
N LEU A 678 14.25 -4.24 25.52
CA LEU A 678 13.87 -3.52 26.75
C LEU A 678 12.91 -4.35 27.60
N ALA A 679 11.98 -5.08 26.97
CA ALA A 679 11.08 -5.99 27.67
C ALA A 679 11.81 -7.16 28.31
N GLU A 680 12.88 -7.66 27.69
CA GLU A 680 13.76 -8.69 28.29
C GLU A 680 14.64 -8.13 29.43
N MET A 681 15.07 -6.87 29.33
CA MET A 681 15.88 -6.20 30.35
C MET A 681 15.18 -6.02 31.70
N GLY A 682 13.85 -5.85 31.69
CA GLY A 682 13.06 -5.65 32.90
C GLY A 682 13.52 -4.40 33.68
N PRO A 683 13.78 -4.49 35.00
CA PRO A 683 14.18 -3.34 35.82
C PRO A 683 15.43 -2.60 35.32
N ALA A 684 16.34 -3.30 34.61
CA ALA A 684 17.56 -2.71 34.09
C ALA A 684 17.31 -1.68 32.97
N ALA A 685 16.10 -1.64 32.39
CA ALA A 685 15.70 -0.69 31.36
C ALA A 685 14.89 0.51 31.90
N SER A 686 14.90 0.76 33.22
CA SER A 686 14.07 1.82 33.85
C SER A 686 14.28 3.22 33.24
N GLU A 687 15.47 3.55 32.73
CA GLU A 687 15.71 4.84 32.06
C GLU A 687 14.90 5.02 30.76
N ALA A 688 14.42 3.93 30.15
CA ALA A 688 13.58 3.94 28.95
C ALA A 688 12.10 4.23 29.24
N GLN A 689 11.68 4.32 30.51
CA GLN A 689 10.27 4.41 30.89
C GLN A 689 9.55 5.58 30.23
N LEU A 690 10.16 6.78 30.21
CA LEU A 690 9.56 7.96 29.60
C LEU A 690 9.41 7.80 28.09
N THR A 691 10.43 7.25 27.41
CA THR A 691 10.40 6.97 25.97
C THR A 691 9.25 6.00 25.62
N ILE A 692 9.09 4.92 26.41
CA ILE A 692 8.02 3.94 26.20
C ILE A 692 6.64 4.55 26.44
N LEU A 693 6.47 5.32 27.53
CA LEU A 693 5.20 6.01 27.81
C LEU A 693 4.85 7.01 26.70
N THR A 694 5.84 7.75 26.20
CA THR A 694 5.67 8.68 25.08
C THR A 694 5.25 7.95 23.81
N GLU A 695 5.85 6.79 23.51
CA GLU A 695 5.43 5.98 22.36
C GLU A 695 3.99 5.50 22.50
N LEU A 696 3.59 5.04 23.70
CA LEU A 696 2.23 4.54 23.97
C LEU A 696 1.15 5.62 23.86
N THR A 697 1.49 6.91 24.02
CA THR A 697 0.53 8.03 23.89
C THR A 697 0.43 8.58 22.46
N ARG A 698 1.34 8.21 21.54
CA ARG A 698 1.25 8.65 20.13
C ARG A 698 -0.03 8.14 19.49
N ARG A 699 -0.74 9.04 18.80
CA ARG A 699 -1.95 8.73 18.02
C ARG A 699 -1.66 8.01 16.72
N ARG A 700 -0.55 8.35 16.06
CA ARG A 700 -0.13 7.71 14.81
C ARG A 700 0.72 6.47 15.09
N ARG A 701 0.59 5.46 14.22
CA ARG A 701 1.43 4.26 14.23
C ARG A 701 2.88 4.64 13.90
N HIS A 702 3.83 3.94 14.49
CA HIS A 702 5.24 4.31 14.38
C HIS A 702 5.80 4.20 12.96
N ASN A 703 5.20 3.35 12.12
CA ASN A 703 5.61 3.01 10.75
C ASN A 703 4.67 3.57 9.67
N ALA A 704 3.73 4.44 10.04
CA ALA A 704 2.91 5.13 9.07
C ALA A 704 3.79 5.99 8.13
N ARG A 705 3.65 5.80 6.82
CA ARG A 705 4.30 6.61 5.77
C ARG A 705 3.23 7.23 4.88
N GLU A 706 3.47 8.46 4.44
CA GLU A 706 2.67 9.08 3.40
C GLU A 706 2.93 8.40 2.05
N GLY A 707 1.88 8.11 1.30
CA GLY A 707 1.98 7.52 -0.05
C GLY A 707 2.31 6.01 -0.15
N GLY A 708 2.48 5.28 0.96
CA GLY A 708 2.77 3.84 0.89
C GLY A 708 2.48 3.07 2.18
N SER A 709 2.09 1.79 2.06
CA SER A 709 1.84 0.92 3.21
C SER A 709 2.39 -0.50 3.00
N GLY A 710 3.09 -1.01 4.00
CA GLY A 710 3.49 -2.40 4.11
C GLY A 710 2.35 -3.28 4.63
N SER A 711 2.27 -4.51 4.12
CA SER A 711 1.23 -5.49 4.51
C SER A 711 1.28 -5.89 5.99
N HIS A 712 2.39 -5.63 6.68
CA HIS A 712 2.61 -5.99 8.07
C HIS A 712 2.66 -4.79 9.01
N ASP A 713 2.38 -3.57 8.53
CA ASP A 713 2.62 -2.36 9.31
C ASP A 713 1.76 -2.32 10.58
N ILE A 714 0.48 -2.68 10.46
CA ILE A 714 -0.44 -2.79 11.59
C ILE A 714 0.10 -3.80 12.60
N HIS A 715 0.50 -4.99 12.14
CA HIS A 715 1.04 -6.05 13.01
C HIS A 715 2.31 -5.61 13.75
N GLN A 716 3.25 -4.95 13.07
CA GLN A 716 4.48 -4.47 13.71
C GLN A 716 4.20 -3.40 14.76
N ASP A 717 3.22 -2.51 14.54
CA ASP A 717 2.85 -1.50 15.51
C ASP A 717 2.11 -2.11 16.72
N GLU A 718 1.17 -3.04 16.51
CA GLU A 718 0.53 -3.75 17.62
C GLU A 718 1.53 -4.59 18.43
N LYS A 719 2.52 -5.19 17.75
CA LYS A 719 3.64 -5.88 18.40
C LYS A 719 4.47 -4.90 19.23
N LEU A 720 4.82 -3.73 18.70
CA LEU A 720 5.53 -2.68 19.43
C LEU A 720 4.77 -2.29 20.72
N LEU A 721 3.47 -2.00 20.61
CA LEU A 721 2.64 -1.61 21.75
C LEU A 721 2.59 -2.71 22.81
N THR A 722 2.47 -3.97 22.38
CA THR A 722 2.48 -5.14 23.27
C THR A 722 3.82 -5.27 24.02
N LEU A 723 4.94 -5.12 23.31
CA LEU A 723 6.28 -5.17 23.90
C LEU A 723 6.52 -4.00 24.86
N CYS A 724 6.11 -2.79 24.50
CA CYS A 724 6.17 -1.61 25.35
C CYS A 724 5.41 -1.80 26.67
N ARG A 725 4.15 -2.29 26.61
CA ARG A 725 3.36 -2.61 27.82
C ARG A 725 4.02 -3.71 28.65
N ALA A 726 4.57 -4.74 28.00
CA ALA A 726 5.26 -5.82 28.69
C ALA A 726 6.55 -5.33 29.38
N ALA A 727 7.29 -4.41 28.76
CA ALA A 727 8.47 -3.78 29.34
C ALA A 727 8.14 -2.98 30.60
N LEU A 728 7.14 -2.09 30.54
CA LEU A 728 6.67 -1.33 31.71
C LEU A 728 6.24 -2.25 32.85
N ALA A 729 5.43 -3.27 32.55
CA ALA A 729 4.96 -4.23 33.55
C ALA A 729 6.09 -5.06 34.18
N ARG A 730 7.24 -5.21 33.53
CA ARG A 730 8.43 -5.90 34.08
C ARG A 730 9.34 -4.96 34.86
N MET A 731 9.41 -3.68 34.50
CA MET A 731 10.12 -2.66 35.26
C MET A 731 9.49 -2.46 36.65
N GLU A 732 8.15 -2.40 36.72
CA GLU A 732 7.41 -2.19 37.97
C GLU A 732 7.53 -3.37 38.95
N ARG A 733 7.63 -4.61 38.45
CA ARG A 733 7.76 -5.81 39.30
C ARG A 733 9.11 -5.93 40.02
N GLY A 734 10.11 -5.13 39.65
CA GLY A 734 11.39 -5.07 40.36
C GLY A 734 11.42 -4.09 41.54
N VAL A 735 10.31 -3.38 41.79
CA VAL A 735 10.20 -2.32 42.83
C VAL A 735 9.59 -2.85 44.14
N PHE A 736 9.23 -4.15 44.22
CA PHE A 736 8.64 -4.76 45.43
C PHE A 736 9.45 -5.94 45.98
#